data_AF-A0A956FL13-F1
#
_entry.id   AF-A0A956FL13-F1
#
_cell.length_a   1.000
_cell.length_b   1.000
_cell.length_c   1.000
_cell.angle_alpha   90.00
_cell.angle_beta   90.00
_cell.angle_gamma   90.00
#
_symmetry.space_group_name_H-M   'P 1'
#
loop_
_entity.id
_entity.type
_entity.pdbx_description
1 polymer ?
#
loop_
_entity_poly.entity_id
_entity_poly.type
_entity_poly.pdbx_seq_one_letter_code
_entity_poly.pdbx_strand_id
1 'polypeptide(L)'
;MTTAQDVQARADALLAPISDAEPGGANAAYDPEMDSIKSEVGKLDSPTGGEVDWDKVSRESQAMLSGRSKDILVACYAAYAMYETERLPGLAVGLAMLEGLLDKYWESMFPPLKRVRGRGNALGWLVGRLEIALPNLELSAGDRPALDLVIAGYKSLGAMARDKLEDHAPGMRGVSDALQRMDLKIPKAEPKPEPAAAPPPPVPAAAPAPAAPAPAAAPAAAPVPAPAPAPAAAPAPAAAPAPAAAPAPAAATAPAPVAEPPKEDAVAKAKAVAQAWLEPLGDPPQGIDARYEPDFESIRAEVAKLDSPSGDTEVDWEQIKQLADGLLKEKSKDILVASYLAFALLTSRGLPGLAEGLCVIIGMLEGFDDLWPKRPRGRGNALSWLTEQLERHLGTLTPEAKDREALDALKRIIREFGGICRTKLDDNAPSVRPLEERVQRMMLALPKPEAPKPPPPPPPPPQPKPEAPPAAPAPAAAPPPRPAASAPAMPTAAADVGSAEEVSKYLLETGRTMVKAANLLRRAQLSSPTAYRLLRTGLWLHLESAPPAGPGGKTQIPPLPAQRRTQFGLMASNEKWAAMLEETESTLGQFRFCLDLQRLSANALERLGPEYAAARQALMAELASLLRRMPELVDLSSGDGTPLADAETKEWIESEVSASEGGGGGGGAGPSDDPGEAFAKIGSLMKGGKGSEAIKLAKEAIDGTGSMRLRFIRRLALAQGCFEGGDPKLARSMFVALDRELSERGLDQWEPRLASLCLEGLLKASRAAAQKGVATPGVDEVLERLCMLDPVAAARFTG
;
A
#
# COMPACT_ATOMS: atom_id res chain seq x y z
N MET A 1 4.19 9.86 50.53
CA MET A 1 3.25 8.75 50.23
C MET A 1 2.12 9.35 49.43
N THR A 2 1.84 8.83 48.25
CA THR A 2 0.73 9.28 47.41
C THR A 2 -0.59 9.01 48.13
N THR A 3 -1.37 10.05 48.43
CA THR A 3 -2.68 9.91 49.07
C THR A 3 -3.79 9.87 48.03
N ALA A 4 -4.96 9.34 48.40
CA ALA A 4 -6.15 9.37 47.55
C ALA A 4 -6.55 10.82 47.17
N GLN A 5 -6.34 11.78 48.08
CA GLN A 5 -6.62 13.20 47.84
C GLN A 5 -5.68 13.78 46.77
N ASP A 6 -4.39 13.45 46.81
CA ASP A 6 -3.43 13.91 45.80
C ASP A 6 -3.75 13.35 44.41
N VAL A 7 -4.13 12.07 44.34
CA VAL A 7 -4.54 11.41 43.10
C VAL A 7 -5.76 12.10 42.50
N GLN A 8 -6.78 12.33 43.33
CA GLN A 8 -8.03 12.96 42.89
C GLN A 8 -7.79 14.40 42.44
N ALA A 9 -7.01 15.20 43.17
CA ALA A 9 -6.71 16.58 42.80
C ALA A 9 -6.01 16.69 41.43
N ARG A 10 -5.06 15.77 41.13
CA ARG A 10 -4.40 15.71 39.83
C ARG A 10 -5.34 15.28 38.71
N ALA A 11 -6.20 14.29 38.96
CA ALA A 11 -7.21 13.86 38.00
C ALA A 11 -8.22 14.98 37.70
N ASP A 12 -8.69 15.71 38.72
CA ASP A 12 -9.65 16.79 38.56
C ASP A 12 -9.10 17.96 37.72
N ALA A 13 -7.80 18.26 37.83
CA ALA A 13 -7.15 19.26 36.97
C ALA A 13 -7.25 18.89 35.47
N LEU A 14 -7.17 17.60 35.13
CA LEU A 14 -7.31 17.10 33.75
C LEU A 14 -8.78 16.97 33.32
N LEU A 15 -9.71 16.96 34.27
CA LEU A 15 -11.15 16.83 34.06
C LEU A 15 -11.89 18.18 34.11
N ALA A 16 -11.20 19.30 34.30
CA ALA A 16 -11.80 20.62 34.17
C ALA A 16 -12.41 20.80 32.75
N PRO A 17 -13.60 21.41 32.62
CA PRO A 17 -14.23 21.62 31.32
C PRO A 17 -13.36 22.54 30.44
N ILE A 18 -13.29 22.24 29.15
CA ILE A 18 -12.46 23.02 28.21
C ILE A 18 -13.08 24.39 27.94
N SER A 19 -14.41 24.45 27.81
CA SER A 19 -15.17 25.69 27.76
C SER A 19 -16.60 25.47 28.28
N ASP A 20 -17.30 26.54 28.63
CA ASP A 20 -18.70 26.47 29.06
C ASP A 20 -19.65 26.00 27.94
N ALA A 21 -19.32 26.32 26.69
CA ALA A 21 -20.12 25.97 25.52
C ALA A 21 -19.86 24.53 25.03
N GLU A 22 -18.60 24.10 25.08
CA GLU A 22 -18.16 22.76 24.66
C GLU A 22 -17.27 22.16 25.76
N PRO A 23 -17.86 21.55 26.81
CA PRO A 23 -17.10 20.99 27.94
C PRO A 23 -16.12 19.88 27.50
N GLY A 24 -16.49 19.11 26.48
CA GLY A 24 -15.67 18.07 25.86
C GLY A 24 -14.60 18.58 24.87
N GLY A 25 -14.65 19.87 24.51
CA GLY A 25 -13.77 20.48 23.52
C GLY A 25 -14.03 20.03 22.07
N ALA A 26 -13.01 20.17 21.23
CA ALA A 26 -13.08 19.90 19.80
C ALA A 26 -12.48 18.55 19.42
N ASN A 27 -12.87 18.02 18.26
CA ASN A 27 -12.32 16.76 17.75
C ASN A 27 -10.84 16.91 17.37
N ALA A 28 -9.96 16.28 18.14
CA ALA A 28 -8.51 16.32 17.93
C ALA A 28 -7.98 15.35 16.85
N ALA A 29 -8.85 14.71 16.05
CA ALA A 29 -8.42 13.71 15.05
C ALA A 29 -7.38 14.22 14.03
N TYR A 30 -7.36 15.53 13.77
CA TYR A 30 -6.41 16.20 12.86
C TYR A 30 -5.54 17.24 13.58
N ASP A 31 -5.49 17.21 14.92
CA ASP A 31 -4.67 18.14 15.69
C ASP A 31 -3.19 17.71 15.62
N PRO A 32 -2.25 18.62 15.29
CA PRO A 32 -0.82 18.30 15.24
C PRO A 32 -0.25 17.70 16.54
N GLU A 33 -0.77 18.09 17.71
CA GLU A 33 -0.36 17.51 18.99
C GLU A 33 -0.85 16.06 19.14
N MET A 34 -2.03 15.73 18.61
CA MET A 34 -2.54 14.35 18.59
C MET A 34 -1.65 13.49 17.70
N ASP A 35 -1.21 14.00 16.55
CA ASP A 35 -0.28 13.31 15.66
C ASP A 35 1.11 13.15 16.30
N SER A 36 1.60 14.16 17.02
CA SER A 36 2.84 14.07 17.82
C SER A 36 2.75 12.96 18.86
N ILE A 37 1.69 12.94 19.67
CA ILE A 37 1.45 11.92 20.70
C ILE A 37 1.39 10.53 20.06
N LYS A 38 0.58 10.37 18.99
CA LYS A 38 0.45 9.08 18.28
C LYS A 38 1.75 8.61 17.63
N SER A 39 2.52 9.53 17.04
CA SER A 39 3.81 9.21 16.44
C SER A 39 4.82 8.75 17.49
N GLU A 40 4.82 9.40 18.65
CA GLU A 40 5.70 9.07 19.76
C GLU A 40 5.34 7.69 20.35
N VAL A 41 4.06 7.45 20.66
CA VAL A 41 3.58 6.15 21.12
C VAL A 41 3.75 5.06 20.05
N GLY A 42 3.60 5.42 18.77
CA GLY A 42 3.79 4.52 17.62
C GLY A 42 5.22 4.00 17.46
N LYS A 43 6.21 4.60 18.14
CA LYS A 43 7.57 4.05 18.22
C LYS A 43 7.58 2.67 18.89
N LEU A 44 6.63 2.37 19.79
CA LEU A 44 6.49 1.05 20.43
C LEU A 44 6.30 -0.10 19.44
N ASP A 45 5.52 0.16 18.39
CA ASP A 45 5.16 -0.84 17.40
C ASP A 45 6.02 -0.71 16.12
N SER A 46 6.93 0.26 16.10
CA SER A 46 7.85 0.53 15.01
C SER A 46 9.16 -0.25 15.22
N PRO A 47 9.53 -1.17 14.31
CA PRO A 47 10.81 -1.87 14.38
C PRO A 47 12.04 -0.96 14.29
N THR A 48 11.84 0.30 13.87
CA THR A 48 12.88 1.34 13.77
C THR A 48 12.51 2.60 14.55
N GLY A 49 11.55 2.52 15.46
CA GLY A 49 11.28 3.58 16.43
C GLY A 49 12.41 3.61 17.45
N GLY A 50 12.89 4.81 17.80
CA GLY A 50 13.74 4.97 19.00
C GLY A 50 12.93 4.70 20.27
N GLU A 51 13.57 4.83 21.43
CA GLU A 51 12.85 4.80 22.70
C GLU A 51 11.73 5.85 22.71
N VAL A 52 10.60 5.48 23.32
CA VAL A 52 9.44 6.36 23.45
C VAL A 52 9.75 7.37 24.55
N ASP A 53 9.64 8.65 24.23
CA ASP A 53 9.73 9.72 25.22
C ASP A 53 8.42 9.81 26.00
N TRP A 54 8.31 9.03 27.08
CA TRP A 54 7.12 8.99 27.93
C TRP A 54 6.86 10.30 28.67
N ASP A 55 7.89 11.09 28.97
CA ASP A 55 7.74 12.41 29.57
C ASP A 55 7.07 13.38 28.58
N LYS A 56 7.47 13.33 27.30
CA LYS A 56 6.81 14.08 26.23
C LYS A 56 5.37 13.62 26.05
N VAL A 57 5.11 12.31 25.93
CA VAL A 57 3.74 11.76 25.78
C VAL A 57 2.86 12.21 26.95
N SER A 58 3.37 12.12 28.17
CA SER A 58 2.66 12.54 29.39
C SER A 58 2.32 14.03 29.36
N ARG A 59 3.29 14.89 29.07
CA ARG A 59 3.10 16.36 29.03
C ARG A 59 2.13 16.79 27.93
N GLU A 60 2.31 16.30 26.71
CA GLU A 60 1.47 16.69 25.56
C GLU A 60 0.04 16.16 25.71
N SER A 61 -0.13 14.92 26.20
CA SER A 61 -1.47 14.38 26.42
C SER A 61 -2.22 15.14 27.51
N GLN A 62 -1.54 15.53 28.60
CA GLN A 62 -2.14 16.35 29.66
C GLN A 62 -2.53 17.77 29.16
N ALA A 63 -1.69 18.40 28.34
CA ALA A 63 -2.00 19.69 27.74
C ALA A 63 -3.22 19.61 26.81
N MET A 64 -3.32 18.56 26.01
CA MET A 64 -4.48 18.34 25.13
C MET A 64 -5.77 18.10 25.92
N LEU A 65 -5.71 17.24 26.95
CA LEU A 65 -6.87 16.91 27.77
C LEU A 65 -7.38 18.12 28.56
N SER A 66 -6.48 19.00 29.03
CA SER A 66 -6.87 20.19 29.80
C SER A 66 -7.30 21.37 28.92
N GLY A 67 -6.78 21.49 27.69
CA GLY A 67 -6.96 22.70 26.88
C GLY A 67 -7.75 22.57 25.58
N ARG A 68 -7.93 21.36 25.02
CA ARG A 68 -8.45 21.21 23.63
C ARG A 68 -9.50 20.14 23.42
N SER A 69 -9.26 18.93 23.93
CA SER A 69 -10.12 17.78 23.65
C SER A 69 -10.15 16.77 24.78
N LYS A 70 -11.35 16.38 25.19
CA LYS A 70 -11.58 15.18 26.01
C LYS A 70 -11.56 13.96 25.10
N ASP A 71 -10.40 13.48 24.71
CA ASP A 71 -10.24 12.28 23.87
C ASP A 71 -9.78 11.07 24.71
N ILE A 72 -10.53 9.97 24.65
CA ILE A 72 -10.26 8.78 25.46
C ILE A 72 -8.97 8.05 25.03
N LEU A 73 -8.57 8.13 23.77
CA LEU A 73 -7.30 7.53 23.33
C LEU A 73 -6.13 8.30 23.93
N VAL A 74 -6.20 9.63 23.92
CA VAL A 74 -5.20 10.49 24.55
C VAL A 74 -5.17 10.27 26.06
N ALA A 75 -6.32 10.10 26.70
CA ALA A 75 -6.39 9.75 28.11
C ALA A 75 -5.75 8.38 28.42
N CYS A 76 -5.93 7.39 27.55
CA CYS A 76 -5.25 6.09 27.68
C CYS A 76 -3.72 6.22 27.51
N TYR A 77 -3.25 7.02 26.55
CA TYR A 77 -1.83 7.32 26.38
C TYR A 77 -1.25 8.06 27.59
N ALA A 78 -1.96 9.06 28.12
CA ALA A 78 -1.57 9.78 29.33
C ALA A 78 -1.47 8.84 30.53
N ALA A 79 -2.46 7.98 30.74
CA ALA A 79 -2.46 7.03 31.86
C ALA A 79 -1.27 6.06 31.81
N TYR A 80 -0.96 5.54 30.61
CA TYR A 80 0.20 4.67 30.44
C TYR A 80 1.53 5.43 30.56
N ALA A 81 1.61 6.65 30.01
CA ALA A 81 2.81 7.48 30.13
C ALA A 81 3.10 7.85 31.59
N MET A 82 2.08 8.20 32.38
CA MET A 82 2.20 8.44 33.82
C MET A 82 2.66 7.18 34.57
N TYR A 83 2.25 5.99 34.13
CA TYR A 83 2.77 4.75 34.67
C TYR A 83 4.26 4.54 34.35
N GLU A 84 4.70 4.85 33.13
CA GLU A 84 6.12 4.72 32.76
C GLU A 84 7.00 5.72 33.51
N THR A 85 6.53 6.96 33.71
CA THR A 85 7.30 8.03 34.37
C THR A 85 7.22 7.98 35.90
N GLU A 86 6.06 7.64 36.47
CA GLU A 86 5.79 7.72 37.92
C GLU A 86 5.37 6.40 38.55
N ARG A 87 5.34 5.29 37.80
CA ARG A 87 4.92 3.95 38.27
C ARG A 87 3.49 3.93 38.81
N LEU A 88 3.23 3.18 39.89
CA LEU A 88 1.88 2.99 40.44
C LEU A 88 1.19 4.30 40.86
N PRO A 89 1.87 5.29 41.48
CA PRO A 89 1.30 6.61 41.72
C PRO A 89 0.73 7.29 40.48
N GLY A 90 1.49 7.30 39.37
CA GLY A 90 1.03 7.89 38.11
C GLY A 90 -0.13 7.11 37.49
N LEU A 91 -0.07 5.78 37.54
CA LEU A 91 -1.17 4.93 37.08
C LEU A 91 -2.47 5.19 37.85
N ALA A 92 -2.39 5.40 39.18
CA ALA A 92 -3.56 5.74 40.00
C ALA A 92 -4.23 7.03 39.52
N VAL A 93 -3.45 8.06 39.18
CA VAL A 93 -3.95 9.32 38.58
C VAL A 93 -4.58 9.06 37.22
N GLY A 94 -3.92 8.30 36.35
CA GLY A 94 -4.42 7.95 35.03
C GLY A 94 -5.76 7.21 35.07
N LEU A 95 -5.93 6.26 36.01
CA LEU A 95 -7.17 5.52 36.20
C LEU A 95 -8.30 6.40 36.74
N ALA A 96 -8.02 7.25 37.73
CA ALA A 96 -9.00 8.21 38.26
C ALA A 96 -9.45 9.22 37.19
N MET A 97 -8.52 9.68 36.34
CA MET A 97 -8.82 10.53 35.19
C MET A 97 -9.72 9.81 34.18
N LEU A 98 -9.39 8.56 33.81
CA LEU A 98 -10.21 7.78 32.86
C LEU A 98 -11.61 7.51 33.39
N GLU A 99 -11.74 7.20 34.68
CA GLU A 99 -13.04 7.05 35.35
C GLU A 99 -13.85 8.34 35.29
N GLY A 100 -13.26 9.47 35.66
CA GLY A 100 -13.94 10.76 35.58
C GLY A 100 -14.26 11.21 34.15
N LEU A 101 -13.48 10.78 33.15
CA LEU A 101 -13.74 11.04 31.74
C LEU A 101 -14.96 10.26 31.27
N LEU A 102 -15.02 8.97 31.60
CA LEU A 102 -16.16 8.11 31.33
C LEU A 102 -17.41 8.59 32.06
N ASP A 103 -17.29 9.14 33.27
CA ASP A 103 -18.42 9.65 34.03
C ASP A 103 -18.94 10.99 33.47
N LYS A 104 -18.09 12.04 33.52
CA LYS A 104 -18.47 13.44 33.26
C LYS A 104 -18.61 13.78 31.78
N TYR A 105 -17.87 13.12 30.90
CA TYR A 105 -17.75 13.50 29.49
C TYR A 105 -18.23 12.43 28.52
N TRP A 106 -18.96 11.41 28.98
CA TRP A 106 -19.42 10.30 28.13
C TRP A 106 -20.08 10.78 26.83
N GLU A 107 -20.97 11.75 26.90
CA GLU A 107 -21.70 12.20 25.71
C GLU A 107 -20.85 13.07 24.78
N SER A 108 -19.97 13.90 25.34
CA SER A 108 -19.21 14.92 24.61
C SER A 108 -17.77 14.54 24.26
N MET A 109 -17.22 13.45 24.81
CA MET A 109 -15.84 13.04 24.58
C MET A 109 -15.62 12.40 23.21
N PHE A 110 -14.37 12.39 22.76
CA PHE A 110 -13.96 11.83 21.49
C PHE A 110 -13.33 10.42 21.65
N PRO A 111 -13.52 9.51 20.68
CA PRO A 111 -14.42 9.60 19.52
C PRO A 111 -15.90 9.76 19.93
N PRO A 112 -16.78 10.35 19.09
CA PRO A 112 -18.19 10.60 19.46
C PRO A 112 -18.96 9.30 19.73
N LEU A 113 -20.10 9.37 20.43
CA LEU A 113 -20.92 8.20 20.80
C LEU A 113 -21.24 7.26 19.64
N LYS A 114 -21.48 7.77 18.43
CA LYS A 114 -21.66 6.91 17.22
C LYS A 114 -20.47 5.97 16.92
N ARG A 115 -19.31 6.19 17.56
CA ARG A 115 -18.08 5.38 17.48
C ARG A 115 -17.72 4.78 18.85
N VAL A 116 -18.69 4.24 19.60
CA VAL A 116 -18.45 3.54 20.89
C VAL A 116 -17.32 2.51 20.80
N ARG A 117 -17.26 1.74 19.70
CA ARG A 117 -16.17 0.77 19.46
C ARG A 117 -14.78 1.42 19.47
N GLY A 118 -14.62 2.64 18.97
CA GLY A 118 -13.36 3.36 19.02
C GLY A 118 -12.91 3.67 20.46
N ARG A 119 -13.86 3.99 21.34
CA ARG A 119 -13.62 4.18 22.78
C ARG A 119 -13.22 2.88 23.47
N GLY A 120 -13.90 1.78 23.14
CA GLY A 120 -13.55 0.44 23.61
C GLY A 120 -12.15 -0.01 23.17
N ASN A 121 -11.79 0.23 21.90
CA ASN A 121 -10.46 -0.07 21.38
C ASN A 121 -9.36 0.74 22.10
N ALA A 122 -9.62 2.01 22.43
CA ALA A 122 -8.69 2.85 23.16
C ALA A 122 -8.41 2.33 24.58
N LEU A 123 -9.46 1.95 25.32
CA LEU A 123 -9.28 1.29 26.63
C LEU A 123 -8.59 -0.07 26.47
N GLY A 124 -8.93 -0.84 25.43
CA GLY A 124 -8.30 -2.12 25.13
C GLY A 124 -6.79 -2.00 24.89
N TRP A 125 -6.35 -0.91 24.25
CA TRP A 125 -4.92 -0.61 24.10
C TRP A 125 -4.25 -0.45 25.47
N LEU A 126 -4.82 0.35 26.38
CA LEU A 126 -4.26 0.53 27.73
C LEU A 126 -4.23 -0.78 28.52
N VAL A 127 -5.34 -1.53 28.52
CA VAL A 127 -5.45 -2.80 29.22
C VAL A 127 -4.41 -3.80 28.73
N GLY A 128 -4.25 -3.95 27.42
CA GLY A 128 -3.25 -4.85 26.84
C GLY A 128 -1.81 -4.46 27.20
N ARG A 129 -1.51 -3.16 27.29
CA ARG A 129 -0.18 -2.69 27.73
C ARG A 129 0.07 -2.96 29.21
N LEU A 130 -0.91 -2.68 30.07
CA LEU A 130 -0.80 -2.94 31.51
C LEU A 130 -0.71 -4.43 31.83
N GLU A 131 -1.37 -5.29 31.05
CA GLU A 131 -1.30 -6.75 31.20
C GLU A 131 0.13 -7.27 30.98
N ILE A 132 0.91 -6.60 30.13
CA ILE A 132 2.32 -6.92 29.88
C ILE A 132 3.22 -6.26 30.94
N ALA A 133 2.97 -5.00 31.29
CA ALA A 133 3.88 -4.22 32.12
C ALA A 133 3.81 -4.58 33.62
N LEU A 134 2.60 -4.74 34.17
CA LEU A 134 2.39 -4.95 35.61
C LEU A 134 3.05 -6.22 36.17
N PRO A 135 3.01 -7.38 35.48
CA PRO A 135 3.69 -8.59 35.98
C PRO A 135 5.20 -8.46 36.10
N ASN A 136 5.81 -7.52 35.36
CA ASN A 136 7.26 -7.29 35.31
C ASN A 136 7.69 -6.17 36.27
N LEU A 137 6.76 -5.56 37.03
CA LEU A 137 7.08 -4.50 37.96
C LEU A 137 7.65 -5.05 39.27
N GLU A 138 8.84 -4.58 39.65
CA GLU A 138 9.41 -4.86 40.96
C GLU A 138 8.72 -4.02 42.04
N LEU A 139 8.27 -4.67 43.12
CA LEU A 139 7.51 -4.05 44.20
C LEU A 139 8.30 -3.96 45.49
N SER A 140 8.19 -2.82 46.15
CA SER A 140 8.70 -2.58 47.51
C SER A 140 7.55 -2.45 48.51
N ALA A 141 7.84 -2.55 49.81
CA ALA A 141 6.85 -2.31 50.86
C ALA A 141 6.25 -0.88 50.82
N GLY A 142 6.99 0.09 50.27
CA GLY A 142 6.55 1.48 50.14
C GLY A 142 5.48 1.71 49.07
N ASP A 143 5.30 0.75 48.15
CA ASP A 143 4.36 0.86 47.03
C ASP A 143 2.92 0.49 47.42
N ARG A 144 2.73 -0.04 48.63
CA ARG A 144 1.43 -0.52 49.11
C ARG A 144 0.30 0.51 48.97
N PRO A 145 0.45 1.79 49.39
CA PRO A 145 -0.63 2.77 49.25
C PRO A 145 -1.01 3.04 47.79
N ALA A 146 -0.03 3.07 46.89
CA ALA A 146 -0.29 3.30 45.47
C ALA A 146 -0.93 2.07 44.81
N LEU A 147 -0.50 0.86 45.18
CA LEU A 147 -1.09 -0.40 44.70
C LEU A 147 -2.56 -0.53 45.11
N ASP A 148 -2.89 -0.20 46.36
CA ASP A 148 -4.28 -0.24 46.85
C ASP A 148 -5.18 0.72 46.05
N LEU A 149 -4.67 1.92 45.70
CA LEU A 149 -5.37 2.88 44.84
C LEU A 149 -5.54 2.38 43.40
N VAL A 150 -4.51 1.77 42.81
CA VAL A 150 -4.58 1.18 41.46
C VAL A 150 -5.59 0.04 41.41
N ILE A 151 -5.61 -0.85 42.42
CA ILE A 151 -6.58 -1.94 42.51
C ILE A 151 -8.01 -1.40 42.58
N ALA A 152 -8.25 -0.42 43.45
CA ALA A 152 -9.57 0.20 43.59
C ALA A 152 -10.00 0.91 42.29
N GLY A 153 -9.13 1.74 41.72
CA GLY A 153 -9.40 2.49 40.50
C GLY A 153 -9.62 1.59 39.28
N TYR A 154 -8.79 0.55 39.10
CA TYR A 154 -8.95 -0.38 37.97
C TYR A 154 -10.24 -1.19 38.07
N LYS A 155 -10.64 -1.59 39.29
CA LYS A 155 -11.92 -2.25 39.54
C LYS A 155 -13.10 -1.33 39.22
N SER A 156 -13.04 -0.06 39.63
CA SER A 156 -14.09 0.93 39.33
C SER A 156 -14.20 1.19 37.82
N LEU A 157 -13.06 1.47 37.17
CA LEU A 157 -12.98 1.65 35.73
C LEU A 157 -13.53 0.44 34.96
N GLY A 158 -13.24 -0.79 35.40
CA GLY A 158 -13.77 -2.01 34.80
C GLY A 158 -15.28 -2.20 34.99
N ALA A 159 -15.87 -1.70 36.08
CA ALA A 159 -17.33 -1.67 36.23
C ALA A 159 -17.96 -0.66 35.27
N MET A 160 -17.43 0.57 35.22
CA MET A 160 -17.94 1.64 34.36
C MET A 160 -17.74 1.34 32.88
N ALA A 161 -16.62 0.73 32.50
CA ALA A 161 -16.37 0.29 31.13
C ALA A 161 -17.39 -0.75 30.68
N ARG A 162 -17.73 -1.73 31.53
CA ARG A 162 -18.77 -2.74 31.21
C ARG A 162 -20.15 -2.12 31.07
N ASP A 163 -20.49 -1.18 31.94
CA ASP A 163 -21.77 -0.47 31.91
C ASP A 163 -21.91 0.42 30.67
N LYS A 164 -20.91 1.26 30.37
CA LYS A 164 -20.99 2.24 29.28
C LYS A 164 -20.62 1.69 27.90
N LEU A 165 -19.72 0.71 27.81
CA LEU A 165 -19.24 0.17 26.53
C LEU A 165 -19.89 -1.15 26.14
N GLU A 166 -20.60 -1.82 27.06
CA GLU A 166 -21.28 -3.09 26.82
C GLU A 166 -20.36 -4.12 26.11
N ASP A 167 -20.77 -4.60 24.93
CA ASP A 167 -20.03 -5.54 24.06
C ASP A 167 -18.67 -5.00 23.57
N HIS A 168 -18.41 -3.69 23.70
CA HIS A 168 -17.16 -3.05 23.29
C HIS A 168 -16.16 -2.88 24.43
N ALA A 169 -16.51 -3.27 25.66
CA ALA A 169 -15.57 -3.24 26.78
C ALA A 169 -14.41 -4.24 26.55
N PRO A 170 -13.15 -3.85 26.82
CA PRO A 170 -12.03 -4.78 26.71
C PRO A 170 -12.04 -5.84 27.82
N GLY A 171 -11.27 -6.91 27.62
CA GLY A 171 -11.11 -7.97 28.62
C GLY A 171 -10.36 -7.48 29.86
N MET A 172 -11.07 -7.11 30.93
CA MET A 172 -10.46 -6.54 32.14
C MET A 172 -9.74 -7.56 33.04
N ARG A 173 -9.92 -8.87 32.80
CA ARG A 173 -9.54 -9.94 33.74
C ARG A 173 -8.02 -10.11 33.88
N GLY A 174 -7.26 -10.05 32.78
CA GLY A 174 -5.82 -10.30 32.81
C GLY A 174 -5.06 -9.37 33.76
N VAL A 175 -5.34 -8.07 33.66
CA VAL A 175 -4.81 -7.05 34.57
C VAL A 175 -5.33 -7.22 36.01
N SER A 176 -6.61 -7.57 36.19
CA SER A 176 -7.17 -7.82 37.53
C SER A 176 -6.43 -8.96 38.24
N ASP A 177 -6.17 -10.05 37.53
CA ASP A 177 -5.42 -11.21 38.04
C ASP A 177 -3.96 -10.84 38.32
N ALA A 178 -3.33 -10.01 37.48
CA ALA A 178 -1.97 -9.50 37.70
C ALA A 178 -1.88 -8.65 38.98
N LEU A 179 -2.80 -7.70 39.16
CA LEU A 179 -2.87 -6.86 40.35
C LEU A 179 -3.12 -7.67 41.63
N GLN A 180 -3.97 -8.70 41.57
CA GLN A 180 -4.18 -9.60 42.71
C GLN A 180 -2.91 -10.39 43.05
N ARG A 181 -2.15 -10.86 42.06
CA ARG A 181 -0.85 -11.52 42.31
C ARG A 181 0.17 -10.56 42.91
N MET A 182 0.17 -9.29 42.49
CA MET A 182 1.02 -8.24 43.05
C MET A 182 0.66 -7.96 44.51
N ASP A 183 -0.64 -7.87 44.83
CA ASP A 183 -1.15 -7.68 46.19
C ASP A 183 -0.71 -8.80 47.14
N LEU A 184 -0.67 -10.05 46.65
CA LEU A 184 -0.20 -11.21 47.41
C LEU A 184 1.33 -11.25 47.59
N LYS A 185 2.09 -10.67 46.66
CA LYS A 185 3.56 -10.73 46.63
C LYS A 185 4.24 -9.53 47.28
N ILE A 186 3.53 -8.42 47.47
CA ILE A 186 4.13 -7.20 48.01
C ILE A 186 4.72 -7.47 49.41
N PRO A 187 5.98 -7.08 49.67
CA PRO A 187 6.60 -7.29 50.97
C PRO A 187 5.81 -6.56 52.08
N LYS A 188 5.56 -7.25 53.20
CA LYS A 188 5.01 -6.58 54.39
C LYS A 188 6.02 -5.56 54.89
N ALA A 189 5.57 -4.32 55.09
CA ALA A 189 6.40 -3.30 55.72
C ALA A 189 6.83 -3.78 57.11
N GLU A 190 8.14 -3.90 57.33
CA GLU A 190 8.66 -4.11 58.68
C GLU A 190 8.32 -2.88 59.54
N PRO A 191 7.86 -3.07 60.79
CA PRO A 191 7.60 -1.95 61.68
C PRO A 191 8.91 -1.19 61.92
N LYS A 192 9.02 -0.02 61.29
CA LYS A 192 10.15 0.89 61.50
C LYS A 192 10.12 1.31 62.98
N PRO A 193 11.22 1.17 63.75
CA PRO A 193 11.27 1.66 65.12
C PRO A 193 10.99 3.16 65.12
N GLU A 194 10.01 3.54 65.92
CA GLU A 194 9.55 4.90 66.12
C GLU A 194 10.75 5.78 66.53
N PRO A 195 11.14 6.79 65.72
CA PRO A 195 12.20 7.70 66.12
C PRO A 195 11.73 8.49 67.34
N ALA A 196 12.48 8.37 68.43
CA ALA A 196 12.31 9.17 69.63
C ALA A 196 12.20 10.66 69.27
N ALA A 197 11.20 11.33 69.85
CA ALA A 197 10.95 12.75 69.69
C ALA A 197 12.21 13.57 69.95
N ALA A 198 12.76 14.17 68.89
CA ALA A 198 13.78 15.20 68.95
C ALA A 198 13.10 16.59 68.92
N PRO A 199 13.67 17.59 69.61
CA PRO A 199 12.99 18.82 70.03
C PRO A 199 12.71 19.79 68.86
N PRO A 200 11.77 20.75 69.03
CA PRO A 200 11.35 21.64 67.96
C PRO A 200 12.49 22.56 67.49
N PRO A 201 12.59 22.87 66.18
CA PRO A 201 13.58 23.79 65.66
C PRO A 201 13.27 25.25 66.05
N PRO A 202 14.27 26.13 66.12
CA PRO A 202 14.09 27.54 66.49
C PRO A 202 13.48 28.35 65.34
N VAL A 203 12.72 29.36 65.73
CA VAL A 203 12.06 30.35 64.86
C VAL A 203 13.11 31.16 64.09
N PRO A 204 13.05 31.27 62.74
CA PRO A 204 13.88 32.22 62.00
C PRO A 204 13.27 33.63 62.07
N ALA A 205 14.10 34.58 62.48
CA ALA A 205 13.84 36.01 62.45
C ALA A 205 13.86 36.56 61.01
N ALA A 206 13.16 37.68 60.84
CA ALA A 206 12.88 38.40 59.61
C ALA A 206 14.10 38.80 58.76
N ALA A 207 13.91 38.81 57.43
CA ALA A 207 14.72 39.53 56.45
C ALA A 207 13.78 40.21 55.42
N PRO A 208 14.23 41.31 54.76
CA PRO A 208 13.38 42.45 54.40
C PRO A 208 12.70 42.37 53.02
N ALA A 209 11.70 43.24 52.87
CA ALA A 209 10.75 43.35 51.77
C ALA A 209 11.35 43.63 50.38
N PRO A 210 10.71 43.13 49.29
CA PRO A 210 10.99 43.57 47.93
C PRO A 210 10.23 44.86 47.57
N ALA A 211 10.91 45.74 46.83
CA ALA A 211 10.40 47.00 46.31
C ALA A 211 9.48 46.82 45.09
N ALA A 212 8.57 47.79 44.92
CA ALA A 212 7.40 47.81 44.05
C ALA A 212 7.67 47.84 42.52
N PRO A 213 6.64 47.49 41.74
CA PRO A 213 6.21 48.30 40.60
C PRO A 213 4.79 48.88 40.77
N ALA A 214 4.59 50.03 40.13
CA ALA A 214 3.46 50.96 40.21
C ALA A 214 2.19 50.48 39.44
N PRO A 215 1.03 51.17 39.55
CA PRO A 215 -0.29 50.56 39.56
C PRO A 215 -0.98 50.38 38.19
N ALA A 216 -2.02 49.55 38.26
CA ALA A 216 -2.97 49.18 37.21
C ALA A 216 -3.69 50.37 36.54
N ALA A 217 -3.89 50.24 35.22
CA ALA A 217 -4.86 51.02 34.46
C ALA A 217 -6.06 50.11 34.11
N ALA A 218 -7.26 50.58 34.48
CA ALA A 218 -8.55 49.96 34.21
C ALA A 218 -9.00 50.19 32.74
N PRO A 219 -9.99 49.43 32.24
CA PRO A 219 -10.25 49.26 30.80
C PRO A 219 -11.09 50.38 30.19
N ALA A 220 -10.82 50.72 28.92
CA ALA A 220 -11.60 51.64 28.11
C ALA A 220 -12.67 50.90 27.29
N ALA A 221 -13.82 51.56 27.14
CA ALA A 221 -15.09 51.04 26.65
C ALA A 221 -15.14 50.67 25.15
N ALA A 222 -16.10 49.79 24.83
CA ALA A 222 -16.48 49.30 23.51
C ALA A 222 -17.08 50.37 22.58
N PRO A 223 -16.96 50.21 21.24
CA PRO A 223 -17.85 50.86 20.29
C PRO A 223 -18.93 49.90 19.78
N VAL A 224 -20.17 50.41 19.76
CA VAL A 224 -21.40 49.83 19.21
C VAL A 224 -21.37 49.88 17.68
N PRO A 225 -22.09 48.98 16.98
CA PRO A 225 -23.01 49.50 15.97
C PRO A 225 -24.38 48.78 15.94
N ALA A 226 -25.42 49.58 15.75
CA ALA A 226 -26.75 49.21 15.24
C ALA A 226 -27.06 50.21 14.09
N PRO A 227 -28.11 50.06 13.25
CA PRO A 227 -29.14 49.01 13.20
C PRO A 227 -29.40 48.43 11.79
N ALA A 228 -30.29 47.44 11.73
CA ALA A 228 -30.89 46.85 10.53
C ALA A 228 -31.83 47.82 9.77
N PRO A 229 -32.14 47.52 8.49
CA PRO A 229 -33.45 47.86 7.92
C PRO A 229 -34.23 46.61 7.49
N ALA A 230 -35.55 46.68 7.64
CA ALA A 230 -36.56 45.73 7.14
C ALA A 230 -37.60 46.52 6.27
N PRO A 231 -38.72 45.93 5.81
CA PRO A 231 -38.89 45.28 4.50
C PRO A 231 -40.01 45.92 3.63
N ALA A 232 -40.08 45.59 2.33
CA ALA A 232 -41.26 45.70 1.42
C ALA A 232 -40.82 45.37 -0.02
N ALA A 233 -41.58 44.78 -0.95
CA ALA A 233 -42.93 44.22 -1.02
C ALA A 233 -43.03 43.37 -2.31
N ALA A 234 -43.98 42.42 -2.38
CA ALA A 234 -44.47 41.80 -3.62
C ALA A 234 -45.67 42.60 -4.16
N PRO A 235 -46.00 42.50 -5.47
CA PRO A 235 -47.16 41.68 -5.86
C PRO A 235 -47.05 40.93 -7.21
N ALA A 236 -47.97 39.96 -7.38
CA ALA A 236 -48.27 39.06 -8.51
C ALA A 236 -49.12 39.76 -9.62
N PRO A 237 -49.77 39.13 -10.66
CA PRO A 237 -49.97 37.69 -10.97
C PRO A 237 -50.02 37.25 -12.48
N ALA A 238 -50.16 35.93 -12.68
CA ALA A 238 -50.92 35.15 -13.69
C ALA A 238 -50.75 35.33 -15.22
N ALA A 239 -50.50 34.20 -15.92
CA ALA A 239 -51.35 33.69 -17.00
C ALA A 239 -51.02 32.21 -17.37
N ALA A 240 -52.05 31.36 -17.34
CA ALA A 240 -52.26 30.16 -18.17
C ALA A 240 -53.70 30.30 -18.76
N PRO A 241 -54.24 29.49 -19.71
CA PRO A 241 -53.73 28.29 -20.39
C PRO A 241 -54.08 28.17 -21.92
N ALA A 242 -53.74 26.99 -22.52
CA ALA A 242 -54.45 26.25 -23.59
C ALA A 242 -54.33 26.71 -25.08
N PRO A 243 -54.54 25.85 -26.10
CA PRO A 243 -55.25 24.56 -26.06
C PRO A 243 -54.60 23.36 -26.79
N ALA A 244 -55.21 22.21 -26.49
CA ALA A 244 -55.01 20.92 -27.11
C ALA A 244 -55.53 20.85 -28.56
N ALA A 245 -54.94 19.94 -29.34
CA ALA A 245 -55.59 19.31 -30.48
C ALA A 245 -55.18 17.82 -30.54
N ALA A 246 -56.18 16.95 -30.50
CA ALA A 246 -56.12 15.51 -30.78
C ALA A 246 -56.66 15.25 -32.22
N PRO A 247 -56.90 14.01 -32.68
CA PRO A 247 -55.97 12.90 -32.97
C PRO A 247 -56.10 12.34 -34.43
N ALA A 248 -55.17 11.44 -34.81
CA ALA A 248 -55.24 10.36 -35.85
C ALA A 248 -55.42 10.77 -37.35
N PRO A 249 -55.02 9.97 -38.38
CA PRO A 249 -54.98 8.49 -38.42
C PRO A 249 -53.75 7.82 -39.10
N ALA A 250 -53.81 6.48 -39.06
CA ALA A 250 -52.84 5.48 -39.48
C ALA A 250 -52.53 5.41 -40.99
N ALA A 251 -51.35 4.88 -41.35
CA ALA A 251 -51.20 3.77 -42.32
C ALA A 251 -49.74 3.26 -42.45
N ALA A 252 -49.60 1.96 -42.15
CA ALA A 252 -48.80 0.95 -42.85
C ALA A 252 -47.31 1.18 -43.15
N THR A 253 -46.46 0.49 -42.39
CA THR A 253 -45.23 -0.14 -42.92
C THR A 253 -45.26 -1.64 -42.64
N ALA A 254 -45.13 -2.42 -43.72
CA ALA A 254 -45.03 -3.88 -43.75
C ALA A 254 -43.69 -4.38 -43.15
N PRO A 255 -43.52 -5.69 -42.90
CA PRO A 255 -42.85 -6.20 -41.71
C PRO A 255 -41.31 -6.19 -41.79
N ALA A 256 -40.71 -5.77 -40.68
CA ALA A 256 -39.33 -6.08 -40.33
C ALA A 256 -39.19 -7.59 -40.05
N PRO A 257 -37.98 -8.17 -40.25
CA PRO A 257 -37.77 -9.62 -40.17
C PRO A 257 -38.14 -10.13 -38.78
N VAL A 258 -38.69 -11.36 -38.74
CA VAL A 258 -39.05 -12.09 -37.53
C VAL A 258 -37.91 -11.96 -36.51
N ALA A 259 -38.15 -11.17 -35.47
CA ALA A 259 -37.24 -11.10 -34.34
C ALA A 259 -37.19 -12.48 -33.71
N GLU A 260 -36.00 -13.07 -33.68
CA GLU A 260 -35.71 -14.12 -32.71
C GLU A 260 -36.15 -13.63 -31.32
N PRO A 261 -36.72 -14.50 -30.47
CA PRO A 261 -37.17 -14.10 -29.15
C PRO A 261 -36.03 -13.40 -28.39
N PRO A 262 -36.32 -12.34 -27.62
CA PRO A 262 -35.28 -11.64 -26.86
C PRO A 262 -34.61 -12.66 -25.94
N LYS A 263 -33.29 -12.80 -26.03
CA LYS A 263 -32.52 -13.62 -25.08
C LYS A 263 -32.79 -13.08 -23.69
N GLU A 264 -33.43 -13.89 -22.84
CA GLU A 264 -33.74 -13.54 -21.45
C GLU A 264 -32.46 -13.12 -20.72
N ASP A 265 -32.50 -11.97 -20.01
CA ASP A 265 -31.35 -11.47 -19.25
C ASP A 265 -30.99 -12.45 -18.12
N ALA A 266 -29.79 -13.03 -18.18
CA ALA A 266 -29.29 -14.00 -17.20
C ALA A 266 -29.31 -13.46 -15.75
N VAL A 267 -29.18 -12.15 -15.55
CA VAL A 267 -29.33 -11.52 -14.22
C VAL A 267 -30.78 -11.60 -13.74
N ALA A 268 -31.75 -11.32 -14.62
CA ALA A 268 -33.17 -11.41 -14.27
C ALA A 268 -33.58 -12.84 -13.93
N LYS A 269 -33.03 -13.83 -14.66
CA LYS A 269 -33.24 -15.25 -14.35
C LYS A 269 -32.69 -15.64 -12.97
N ALA A 270 -31.48 -15.22 -12.64
CA ALA A 270 -30.88 -15.48 -11.32
C ALA A 270 -31.71 -14.86 -10.18
N LYS A 271 -32.19 -13.63 -10.36
CA LYS A 271 -33.08 -12.95 -9.40
C LYS A 271 -34.44 -13.65 -9.26
N ALA A 272 -35.04 -14.11 -10.36
CA ALA A 272 -36.31 -14.83 -10.35
C ALA A 272 -36.20 -16.16 -9.58
N VAL A 273 -35.09 -16.89 -9.75
CA VAL A 273 -34.82 -18.12 -9.00
C VAL A 273 -34.61 -17.81 -7.51
N ALA A 274 -33.85 -16.76 -7.18
CA ALA A 274 -33.58 -16.36 -5.79
C ALA A 274 -34.85 -16.04 -4.98
N GLN A 275 -35.94 -15.63 -5.64
CA GLN A 275 -37.19 -15.22 -4.99
C GLN A 275 -37.77 -16.29 -4.05
N ALA A 276 -37.59 -17.58 -4.36
CA ALA A 276 -38.08 -18.67 -3.53
C ALA A 276 -37.46 -18.70 -2.12
N TRP A 277 -36.26 -18.16 -1.93
CA TRP A 277 -35.61 -18.04 -0.61
C TRP A 277 -35.89 -16.70 0.08
N LEU A 278 -36.59 -15.78 -0.58
CA LEU A 278 -36.90 -14.44 -0.07
C LEU A 278 -38.31 -14.32 0.50
N GLU A 279 -39.11 -15.39 0.45
CA GLU A 279 -40.42 -15.41 1.09
C GLU A 279 -40.27 -15.28 2.63
N PRO A 280 -41.07 -14.41 3.29
CA PRO A 280 -41.06 -14.28 4.75
C PRO A 280 -41.47 -15.57 5.45
N LEU A 281 -40.83 -15.89 6.58
CA LEU A 281 -40.99 -17.17 7.29
C LEU A 281 -42.10 -17.19 8.36
N GLY A 282 -42.84 -16.08 8.50
CA GLY A 282 -43.86 -15.90 9.54
C GLY A 282 -43.66 -14.61 10.33
N ASP A 283 -43.95 -14.62 11.63
CA ASP A 283 -43.69 -13.52 12.56
C ASP A 283 -42.69 -13.99 13.64
N PRO A 284 -41.43 -13.49 13.66
CA PRO A 284 -40.89 -12.43 12.80
C PRO A 284 -40.54 -12.91 11.38
N PRO A 285 -40.54 -12.03 10.36
CA PRO A 285 -40.40 -12.39 8.94
C PRO A 285 -39.08 -13.11 8.59
N GLN A 286 -38.02 -12.85 9.36
CA GLN A 286 -36.71 -13.50 9.23
C GLN A 286 -36.61 -14.87 9.91
N GLY A 287 -37.64 -15.31 10.64
CA GLY A 287 -37.62 -16.55 11.41
C GLY A 287 -36.69 -16.54 12.62
N ILE A 288 -36.31 -17.73 13.07
CA ILE A 288 -35.58 -17.99 14.32
C ILE A 288 -34.05 -18.04 14.10
N ASP A 289 -33.29 -18.15 15.17
CA ASP A 289 -31.82 -18.29 15.09
C ASP A 289 -31.44 -19.71 14.67
N ALA A 290 -30.77 -19.83 13.51
CA ALA A 290 -30.36 -21.10 12.93
C ALA A 290 -29.45 -21.92 13.85
N ARG A 291 -28.71 -21.29 14.79
CA ARG A 291 -27.72 -21.96 15.63
C ARG A 291 -28.28 -23.05 16.54
N TYR A 292 -29.59 -23.06 16.77
CA TYR A 292 -30.26 -24.07 17.59
C TYR A 292 -30.93 -25.17 16.75
N GLU A 293 -30.80 -25.11 15.42
CA GLU A 293 -31.36 -26.12 14.52
C GLU A 293 -30.35 -27.25 14.24
N PRO A 294 -30.80 -28.52 14.26
CA PRO A 294 -29.94 -29.66 13.97
C PRO A 294 -29.38 -29.61 12.54
N ASP A 295 -30.13 -29.03 11.60
CA ASP A 295 -29.71 -28.86 10.21
C ASP A 295 -28.51 -27.90 10.12
N PHE A 296 -28.46 -26.87 10.97
CA PHE A 296 -27.33 -25.93 11.03
C PHE A 296 -26.07 -26.59 11.59
N GLU A 297 -26.19 -27.39 12.66
CA GLU A 297 -25.07 -28.15 13.19
C GLU A 297 -24.50 -29.13 12.16
N SER A 298 -25.39 -29.79 11.40
CA SER A 298 -25.00 -30.71 10.32
C SER A 298 -24.26 -29.99 9.20
N ILE A 299 -24.74 -28.82 8.77
CA ILE A 299 -24.02 -27.98 7.79
C ILE A 299 -22.64 -27.60 8.32
N ARG A 300 -22.53 -27.19 9.59
CA ARG A 300 -21.25 -26.78 10.21
C ARG A 300 -20.27 -27.94 10.32
N ALA A 301 -20.75 -29.14 10.63
CA ALA A 301 -19.92 -30.35 10.67
C ALA A 301 -19.35 -30.69 9.30
N GLU A 302 -20.17 -30.59 8.24
CA GLU A 302 -19.71 -30.80 6.86
C GLU A 302 -18.69 -29.73 6.44
N VAL A 303 -18.96 -28.44 6.68
CA VAL A 303 -18.04 -27.35 6.33
C VAL A 303 -16.72 -27.45 7.11
N ALA A 304 -16.72 -27.94 8.36
CA ALA A 304 -15.52 -28.10 9.16
C ALA A 304 -14.52 -29.12 8.56
N LYS A 305 -14.98 -30.03 7.70
CA LYS A 305 -14.10 -30.96 6.98
C LYS A 305 -13.12 -30.23 6.03
N LEU A 306 -13.43 -29.00 5.61
CA LEU A 306 -12.51 -28.17 4.80
C LEU A 306 -11.17 -27.90 5.49
N ASP A 307 -11.18 -27.83 6.82
CA ASP A 307 -9.99 -27.53 7.62
C ASP A 307 -9.31 -28.82 8.13
N SER A 308 -9.75 -30.00 7.68
CA SER A 308 -9.19 -31.28 8.09
C SER A 308 -7.79 -31.50 7.48
N PRO A 309 -6.73 -31.66 8.30
CA PRO A 309 -5.38 -31.86 7.81
C PRO A 309 -5.15 -33.24 7.17
N SER A 310 -6.12 -34.16 7.27
CA SER A 310 -5.98 -35.55 6.85
C SER A 310 -6.27 -35.79 5.37
N GLY A 311 -6.86 -34.85 4.62
CA GLY A 311 -7.12 -34.98 3.17
C GLY A 311 -8.10 -36.08 2.75
N ASP A 312 -8.46 -37.01 3.64
CA ASP A 312 -9.28 -38.20 3.37
C ASP A 312 -10.79 -37.99 3.50
N THR A 313 -11.26 -36.76 3.76
CA THR A 313 -12.70 -36.48 3.95
C THR A 313 -13.15 -35.38 2.99
N GLU A 314 -13.82 -35.77 1.91
CA GLU A 314 -14.47 -34.82 0.99
C GLU A 314 -15.72 -34.22 1.64
N VAL A 315 -15.99 -32.95 1.32
CA VAL A 315 -17.17 -32.22 1.80
C VAL A 315 -18.38 -32.57 0.94
N ASP A 316 -19.48 -32.97 1.55
CA ASP A 316 -20.73 -33.21 0.83
C ASP A 316 -21.49 -31.89 0.61
N TRP A 317 -21.20 -31.25 -0.54
CA TRP A 317 -21.86 -30.00 -0.91
C TRP A 317 -23.34 -30.17 -1.30
N GLU A 318 -23.77 -31.35 -1.73
CA GLU A 318 -25.20 -31.59 -2.01
C GLU A 318 -25.99 -31.70 -0.71
N GLN A 319 -25.43 -32.33 0.32
CA GLN A 319 -26.02 -32.32 1.66
C GLN A 319 -26.13 -30.91 2.23
N ILE A 320 -25.04 -30.12 2.16
CA ILE A 320 -25.06 -28.71 2.62
C ILE A 320 -26.15 -27.91 1.89
N LYS A 321 -26.27 -28.10 0.57
CA LYS A 321 -27.29 -27.42 -0.25
C LYS A 321 -28.71 -27.79 0.18
N GLN A 322 -29.01 -29.08 0.40
CA GLN A 322 -30.34 -29.53 0.82
C GLN A 322 -30.72 -28.98 2.20
N LEU A 323 -29.79 -29.05 3.17
CA LEU A 323 -30.02 -28.54 4.52
C LEU A 323 -30.17 -27.01 4.54
N ALA A 324 -29.33 -26.29 3.79
CA ALA A 324 -29.40 -24.84 3.71
C ALA A 324 -30.66 -24.36 2.98
N ASP A 325 -31.12 -25.09 1.96
CA ASP A 325 -32.37 -24.81 1.24
C ASP A 325 -33.58 -24.86 2.18
N GLY A 326 -33.74 -25.96 2.92
CA GLY A 326 -34.82 -26.12 3.88
C GLY A 326 -34.76 -25.08 5.00
N LEU A 327 -33.58 -24.86 5.57
CA LEU A 327 -33.43 -23.94 6.69
C LEU A 327 -33.75 -22.49 6.29
N LEU A 328 -33.34 -22.03 5.11
CA LEU A 328 -33.63 -20.68 4.61
C LEU A 328 -35.10 -20.48 4.19
N LYS A 329 -35.79 -21.54 3.74
CA LYS A 329 -37.19 -21.48 3.31
C LYS A 329 -38.20 -21.70 4.42
N GLU A 330 -37.81 -22.35 5.51
CA GLU A 330 -38.77 -22.77 6.54
C GLU A 330 -38.50 -22.18 7.93
N LYS A 331 -37.24 -21.86 8.26
CA LYS A 331 -36.85 -21.62 9.67
C LYS A 331 -36.11 -20.32 9.95
N SER A 332 -35.08 -19.98 9.16
CA SER A 332 -34.20 -18.84 9.47
C SER A 332 -33.61 -18.16 8.24
N LYS A 333 -33.70 -16.82 8.19
CA LYS A 333 -32.94 -15.97 7.26
C LYS A 333 -31.56 -15.65 7.84
N ASP A 334 -30.67 -16.64 7.79
CA ASP A 334 -29.30 -16.54 8.28
C ASP A 334 -28.28 -16.33 7.13
N ILE A 335 -27.47 -15.28 7.22
CA ILE A 335 -26.47 -14.89 6.22
C ILE A 335 -25.33 -15.91 6.11
N LEU A 336 -24.95 -16.58 7.20
CA LEU A 336 -23.94 -17.64 7.14
C LEU A 336 -24.49 -18.86 6.40
N VAL A 337 -25.75 -19.22 6.63
CA VAL A 337 -26.41 -20.32 5.90
C VAL A 337 -26.58 -19.97 4.43
N ALA A 338 -26.99 -18.73 4.11
CA ALA A 338 -27.04 -18.25 2.73
C ALA A 338 -25.67 -18.24 2.05
N SER A 339 -24.60 -17.96 2.80
CA SER A 339 -23.22 -18.06 2.33
C SER A 339 -22.83 -19.50 1.99
N TYR A 340 -23.20 -20.47 2.84
CA TYR A 340 -22.99 -21.89 2.55
C TYR A 340 -23.79 -22.36 1.33
N LEU A 341 -25.05 -21.94 1.21
CA LEU A 341 -25.89 -22.24 0.04
C LEU A 341 -25.27 -21.69 -1.25
N ALA A 342 -24.81 -20.43 -1.25
CA ALA A 342 -24.22 -19.81 -2.42
C ALA A 342 -22.96 -20.54 -2.91
N PHE A 343 -22.12 -21.01 -1.98
CA PHE A 343 -20.96 -21.82 -2.33
C PHE A 343 -21.35 -23.23 -2.82
N ALA A 344 -22.34 -23.86 -2.19
CA ALA A 344 -22.84 -25.17 -2.63
C ALA A 344 -23.53 -25.13 -4.00
N LEU A 345 -24.17 -24.01 -4.36
CA LEU A 345 -24.71 -23.78 -5.70
C LEU A 345 -23.61 -23.60 -6.75
N LEU A 346 -22.48 -22.97 -6.38
CA LEU A 346 -21.31 -22.90 -7.25
C LEU A 346 -20.75 -24.30 -7.55
N THR A 347 -20.59 -25.14 -6.53
CA THR A 347 -20.00 -26.47 -6.70
C THR A 347 -20.92 -27.43 -7.47
N SER A 348 -22.23 -27.32 -7.28
CA SER A 348 -23.22 -28.20 -7.95
C SER A 348 -23.65 -27.71 -9.34
N ARG A 349 -23.79 -26.39 -9.55
CA ARG A 349 -24.37 -25.81 -10.78
C ARG A 349 -23.46 -24.81 -11.49
N GLY A 350 -22.25 -24.59 -11.00
CA GLY A 350 -21.27 -23.69 -11.62
C GLY A 350 -21.65 -22.20 -11.48
N LEU A 351 -21.17 -21.39 -12.44
CA LEU A 351 -21.33 -19.94 -12.43
C LEU A 351 -22.80 -19.45 -12.35
N PRO A 352 -23.78 -20.09 -13.03
CA PRO A 352 -25.18 -19.73 -12.86
C PRO A 352 -25.70 -19.96 -11.42
N GLY A 353 -25.27 -21.06 -10.78
CA GLY A 353 -25.63 -21.34 -9.39
C GLY A 353 -25.06 -20.31 -8.42
N LEU A 354 -23.83 -19.85 -8.65
CA LEU A 354 -23.24 -18.77 -7.85
C LEU A 354 -24.01 -17.45 -8.02
N ALA A 355 -24.41 -17.12 -9.24
CA ALA A 355 -25.22 -15.93 -9.52
C ALA A 355 -26.55 -15.97 -8.74
N GLU A 356 -27.24 -17.12 -8.73
CA GLU A 356 -28.46 -17.34 -7.95
C GLU A 356 -28.21 -17.18 -6.44
N GLY A 357 -27.16 -17.81 -5.91
CA GLY A 357 -26.80 -17.73 -4.49
C GLY A 357 -26.45 -16.32 -4.02
N LEU A 358 -25.71 -15.54 -4.83
CA LEU A 358 -25.45 -14.13 -4.54
C LEU A 358 -26.73 -13.28 -4.60
N CYS A 359 -27.65 -13.58 -5.51
CA CYS A 359 -28.96 -12.91 -5.56
C CYS A 359 -29.82 -13.21 -4.33
N VAL A 360 -29.74 -14.41 -3.75
CA VAL A 360 -30.39 -14.73 -2.47
C VAL A 360 -29.82 -13.84 -1.35
N ILE A 361 -28.50 -13.73 -1.24
CA ILE A 361 -27.86 -12.90 -0.20
C ILE A 361 -28.19 -11.41 -0.40
N ILE A 362 -28.16 -10.93 -1.64
CA ILE A 362 -28.58 -9.57 -2.01
C ILE A 362 -30.02 -9.31 -1.54
N GLY A 363 -30.96 -10.15 -1.96
CA GLY A 363 -32.36 -9.97 -1.63
C GLY A 363 -32.64 -10.07 -0.13
N MET A 364 -31.89 -10.91 0.60
CA MET A 364 -31.99 -10.98 2.06
C MET A 364 -31.55 -9.68 2.71
N LEU A 365 -30.40 -9.12 2.32
CA LEU A 365 -29.87 -7.86 2.87
C LEU A 365 -30.77 -6.65 2.53
N GLU A 366 -31.48 -6.70 1.42
CA GLU A 366 -32.42 -5.64 1.01
C GLU A 366 -33.78 -5.77 1.68
N GLY A 367 -34.32 -7.00 1.78
CA GLY A 367 -35.70 -7.26 2.18
C GLY A 367 -35.93 -7.51 3.67
N PHE A 368 -34.88 -7.77 4.47
CA PHE A 368 -35.01 -8.10 5.89
C PHE A 368 -34.08 -7.23 6.74
N ASP A 369 -34.64 -6.49 7.70
CA ASP A 369 -33.88 -5.59 8.57
C ASP A 369 -33.14 -6.33 9.70
N ASP A 370 -33.76 -7.39 10.26
CA ASP A 370 -33.27 -8.14 11.44
C ASP A 370 -32.70 -9.52 11.09
N LEU A 371 -31.85 -9.60 10.08
CA LEU A 371 -31.20 -10.85 9.66
C LEU A 371 -30.32 -11.51 10.73
N TRP A 372 -30.20 -12.83 10.65
CA TRP A 372 -29.24 -13.60 11.44
C TRP A 372 -27.88 -13.69 10.73
N PRO A 373 -26.75 -13.66 11.46
CA PRO A 373 -26.62 -13.28 12.87
C PRO A 373 -27.01 -11.79 13.10
N LYS A 374 -27.72 -11.49 14.20
CA LYS A 374 -28.20 -10.12 14.50
C LYS A 374 -27.12 -9.04 14.40
N ARG A 375 -25.91 -9.35 14.88
CA ARG A 375 -24.79 -8.40 14.87
C ARG A 375 -24.23 -8.22 13.44
N PRO A 376 -24.11 -6.98 12.92
CA PRO A 376 -23.55 -6.70 11.59
C PRO A 376 -22.16 -7.31 11.36
N ARG A 377 -21.31 -7.36 12.40
CA ARG A 377 -20.00 -8.03 12.34
C ARG A 377 -20.10 -9.53 12.05
N GLY A 378 -21.11 -10.22 12.61
CA GLY A 378 -21.33 -11.64 12.35
C GLY A 378 -21.71 -11.90 10.90
N ARG A 379 -22.59 -11.05 10.34
CA ARG A 379 -22.95 -11.06 8.91
C ARG A 379 -21.73 -10.75 8.03
N GLY A 380 -20.93 -9.74 8.39
CA GLY A 380 -19.68 -9.41 7.71
C GLY A 380 -18.68 -10.56 7.66
N ASN A 381 -18.48 -11.26 8.78
CA ASN A 381 -17.61 -12.43 8.86
C ASN A 381 -18.10 -13.58 7.97
N ALA A 382 -19.40 -13.84 7.96
CA ALA A 382 -20.02 -14.87 7.12
C ALA A 382 -19.78 -14.58 5.62
N LEU A 383 -19.98 -13.34 5.20
CA LEU A 383 -19.73 -12.94 3.82
C LEU A 383 -18.24 -12.89 3.48
N SER A 384 -17.37 -12.59 4.46
CA SER A 384 -15.91 -12.64 4.27
C SER A 384 -15.45 -14.08 4.01
N TRP A 385 -15.97 -15.04 4.79
CA TRP A 385 -15.76 -16.46 4.53
C TRP A 385 -16.18 -16.83 3.11
N LEU A 386 -17.38 -16.41 2.66
CA LEU A 386 -17.84 -16.65 1.29
C LEU A 386 -16.86 -16.08 0.26
N THR A 387 -16.48 -14.81 0.37
CA THR A 387 -15.58 -14.17 -0.60
C THR A 387 -14.22 -14.86 -0.68
N GLU A 388 -13.67 -15.32 0.44
CA GLU A 388 -12.41 -16.06 0.47
C GLU A 388 -12.53 -17.43 -0.21
N GLN A 389 -13.62 -18.16 0.04
CA GLN A 389 -13.83 -19.46 -0.62
C GLN A 389 -14.06 -19.31 -2.13
N LEU A 390 -14.84 -18.31 -2.54
CA LEU A 390 -15.07 -18.02 -3.96
C LEU A 390 -13.78 -17.64 -4.68
N GLU A 391 -12.89 -16.86 -4.05
CA GLU A 391 -11.62 -16.51 -4.66
C GLU A 391 -10.74 -17.74 -4.92
N ARG A 392 -10.69 -18.68 -3.95
CA ARG A 392 -9.95 -19.94 -4.08
C ARG A 392 -10.54 -20.81 -5.18
N HIS A 393 -11.87 -21.03 -5.16
CA HIS A 393 -12.53 -21.97 -6.06
C HIS A 393 -12.68 -21.46 -7.50
N LEU A 394 -13.01 -20.18 -7.70
CA LEU A 394 -13.01 -19.60 -9.06
C LEU A 394 -11.60 -19.60 -9.67
N GLY A 395 -10.55 -19.70 -8.86
CA GLY A 395 -9.18 -19.83 -9.33
C GLY A 395 -8.87 -21.18 -9.98
N THR A 396 -9.67 -22.23 -9.72
CA THR A 396 -9.46 -23.57 -10.29
C THR A 396 -10.31 -23.84 -11.52
N LEU A 397 -11.33 -23.00 -11.80
CA LEU A 397 -12.20 -23.14 -12.95
C LEU A 397 -11.54 -22.64 -14.25
N THR A 398 -11.68 -23.42 -15.32
CA THR A 398 -11.26 -23.05 -16.69
C THR A 398 -12.48 -22.63 -17.51
N PRO A 399 -12.70 -21.32 -17.75
CA PRO A 399 -13.89 -20.84 -18.45
C PRO A 399 -13.83 -21.13 -19.95
N GLU A 400 -14.98 -21.50 -20.53
CA GLU A 400 -15.16 -21.77 -21.97
C GLU A 400 -15.99 -20.68 -22.66
N ALA A 401 -15.98 -20.65 -24.00
CA ALA A 401 -16.72 -19.64 -24.78
C ALA A 401 -18.22 -19.55 -24.43
N LYS A 402 -18.83 -20.67 -24.02
CA LYS A 402 -20.23 -20.76 -23.57
C LYS A 402 -20.50 -20.03 -22.25
N ASP A 403 -19.47 -19.82 -21.43
CA ASP A 403 -19.59 -19.22 -20.09
C ASP A 403 -19.56 -17.69 -20.12
N ARG A 404 -19.35 -17.07 -21.29
CA ARG A 404 -19.24 -15.61 -21.44
C ARG A 404 -20.46 -14.88 -20.85
N GLU A 405 -21.66 -15.34 -21.19
CA GLU A 405 -22.91 -14.74 -20.71
C GLU A 405 -23.07 -14.90 -19.19
N ALA A 406 -22.70 -16.06 -18.64
CA ALA A 406 -22.75 -16.31 -17.20
C ALA A 406 -21.72 -15.46 -16.43
N LEU A 407 -20.51 -15.28 -16.95
CA LEU A 407 -19.48 -14.41 -16.36
C LEU A 407 -19.86 -12.92 -16.44
N ASP A 408 -20.47 -12.49 -17.54
CA ASP A 408 -20.99 -11.13 -17.70
C ASP A 408 -22.09 -10.83 -16.66
N ALA A 409 -23.03 -11.76 -16.47
CA ALA A 409 -24.08 -11.66 -15.46
C ALA A 409 -23.49 -11.68 -14.04
N LEU A 410 -22.60 -12.62 -13.74
CA LEU A 410 -21.96 -12.76 -12.44
C LEU A 410 -21.17 -11.50 -12.07
N LYS A 411 -20.45 -10.88 -13.01
CA LYS A 411 -19.73 -9.62 -12.77
C LYS A 411 -20.67 -8.48 -12.36
N ARG A 412 -21.85 -8.38 -12.97
CA ARG A 412 -22.86 -7.37 -12.60
C ARG A 412 -23.40 -7.65 -11.19
N ILE A 413 -23.71 -8.91 -10.90
CA ILE A 413 -24.22 -9.35 -9.60
C ILE A 413 -23.19 -9.14 -8.49
N ILE A 414 -21.91 -9.43 -8.71
CA ILE A 414 -20.84 -9.18 -7.70
C ILE A 414 -20.72 -7.68 -7.37
N ARG A 415 -20.85 -6.81 -8.38
CA ARG A 415 -20.82 -5.36 -8.16
C ARG A 415 -22.01 -4.89 -7.33
N GLU A 416 -23.20 -5.41 -7.64
CA GLU A 416 -24.43 -5.15 -6.88
C GLU A 416 -24.29 -5.65 -5.44
N PHE A 417 -23.87 -6.91 -5.26
CA PHE A 417 -23.55 -7.51 -3.95
C PHE A 417 -22.60 -6.65 -3.14
N GLY A 418 -21.50 -6.20 -3.73
CA GLY A 418 -20.54 -5.32 -3.07
C GLY A 418 -21.12 -3.96 -2.67
N GLY A 419 -21.97 -3.38 -3.52
CA GLY A 419 -22.68 -2.14 -3.21
C GLY A 419 -23.64 -2.28 -2.03
N ILE A 420 -24.43 -3.35 -2.02
CA ILE A 420 -25.39 -3.65 -0.96
C ILE A 420 -24.67 -3.96 0.35
N CYS A 421 -23.61 -4.76 0.31
CA CYS A 421 -22.79 -5.04 1.50
C CYS A 421 -22.26 -3.76 2.13
N ARG A 422 -21.70 -2.83 1.34
CA ARG A 422 -21.22 -1.54 1.86
C ARG A 422 -22.35 -0.70 2.45
N THR A 423 -23.52 -0.72 1.83
CA THR A 423 -24.68 0.08 2.27
C THR A 423 -25.33 -0.49 3.53
N LYS A 424 -25.38 -1.81 3.68
CA LYS A 424 -26.11 -2.50 4.76
C LYS A 424 -25.20 -2.92 5.93
N LEU A 425 -23.89 -3.02 5.74
CA LEU A 425 -22.93 -3.52 6.75
C LEU A 425 -21.80 -2.55 7.09
N ASP A 426 -21.69 -1.40 6.41
CA ASP A 426 -20.66 -0.37 6.59
C ASP A 426 -19.24 -0.98 6.67
N ASP A 427 -18.52 -0.71 7.77
CA ASP A 427 -17.15 -1.18 8.06
C ASP A 427 -17.05 -2.72 8.17
N ASN A 428 -18.17 -3.44 8.23
CA ASN A 428 -18.20 -4.90 8.30
C ASN A 428 -18.40 -5.56 6.92
N ALA A 429 -18.51 -4.78 5.84
CA ALA A 429 -18.64 -5.32 4.50
C ALA A 429 -17.38 -6.11 4.07
N PRO A 430 -17.53 -7.28 3.42
CA PRO A 430 -16.39 -8.03 2.90
C PRO A 430 -15.71 -7.30 1.74
N SER A 431 -14.44 -7.63 1.50
CA SER A 431 -13.73 -7.15 0.30
C SER A 431 -14.18 -7.94 -0.93
N VAL A 432 -14.91 -7.28 -1.83
CA VAL A 432 -15.38 -7.89 -3.09
C VAL A 432 -14.43 -7.67 -4.28
N ARG A 433 -13.44 -6.79 -4.13
CA ARG A 433 -12.54 -6.40 -5.22
C ARG A 433 -11.72 -7.57 -5.80
N PRO A 434 -11.14 -8.47 -4.97
CA PRO A 434 -10.42 -9.65 -5.49
C PRO A 434 -11.31 -10.55 -6.37
N LEU A 435 -12.60 -10.66 -6.00
CA LEU A 435 -13.59 -11.45 -6.73
C LEU A 435 -13.93 -10.81 -8.09
N GLU A 436 -14.11 -9.49 -8.14
CA GLU A 436 -14.31 -8.74 -9.39
C GLU A 436 -13.12 -8.90 -10.35
N GLU A 437 -11.90 -8.79 -9.82
CA GLU A 437 -10.66 -8.95 -10.59
C GLU A 437 -10.47 -10.39 -11.09
N ARG A 438 -10.87 -11.40 -10.31
CA ARG A 438 -10.88 -12.81 -10.73
C ARG A 438 -11.83 -13.04 -11.91
N VAL A 439 -13.09 -12.61 -11.81
CA VAL A 439 -14.08 -12.75 -12.89
C VAL A 439 -13.64 -11.99 -14.14
N GLN A 440 -13.08 -10.79 -13.98
CA GLN A 440 -12.53 -10.02 -15.09
C GLN A 440 -11.40 -10.76 -15.82
N ARG A 441 -10.50 -11.43 -15.09
CA ARG A 441 -9.44 -12.27 -15.71
C ARG A 441 -10.02 -13.46 -16.46
N MET A 442 -11.02 -14.14 -15.88
CA MET A 442 -11.71 -15.26 -16.55
C MET A 442 -12.35 -14.81 -17.86
N MET A 443 -13.00 -13.64 -17.88
CA MET A 443 -13.58 -13.08 -19.10
C MET A 443 -12.55 -12.73 -20.19
N LEU A 444 -11.38 -12.23 -19.79
CA LEU A 444 -10.28 -11.90 -20.71
C LEU A 444 -9.60 -13.14 -21.29
N ALA A 445 -9.60 -14.25 -20.55
CA ALA A 445 -9.09 -15.54 -21.00
C ALA A 445 -9.99 -16.23 -22.04
N LEU A 446 -11.24 -15.78 -22.19
CA LEU A 446 -12.16 -16.36 -23.17
C LEU A 446 -11.79 -15.97 -24.62
N PRO A 447 -11.84 -16.91 -25.58
CA PRO A 447 -11.65 -16.59 -26.98
C PRO A 447 -12.65 -15.52 -27.43
N LYS A 448 -12.20 -14.57 -28.25
CA LYS A 448 -13.08 -13.52 -28.80
C LYS A 448 -14.20 -14.21 -29.60
N PRO A 449 -15.46 -13.73 -29.49
CA PRO A 449 -16.55 -14.32 -30.24
C PRO A 449 -16.20 -14.23 -31.74
N GLU A 450 -16.27 -15.34 -32.47
CA GLU A 450 -16.14 -15.29 -33.93
C GLU A 450 -17.24 -14.36 -34.47
N ALA A 451 -16.83 -13.33 -35.21
CA ALA A 451 -17.77 -12.50 -35.93
C ALA A 451 -18.56 -13.39 -36.91
N PRO A 452 -19.90 -13.28 -36.96
CA PRO A 452 -20.69 -14.06 -37.90
C PRO A 452 -20.15 -13.86 -39.31
N LYS A 453 -19.79 -14.97 -39.99
CA LYS A 453 -19.24 -14.92 -41.35
C LYS A 453 -20.23 -14.20 -42.27
N PRO A 454 -19.81 -13.14 -42.98
CA PRO A 454 -20.68 -12.52 -43.97
C PRO A 454 -21.03 -13.55 -45.06
N PRO A 455 -22.27 -13.57 -45.58
CA PRO A 455 -22.67 -14.51 -46.62
C PRO A 455 -21.80 -14.32 -47.88
N PRO A 456 -21.50 -15.40 -48.61
CA PRO A 456 -20.56 -15.35 -49.72
C PRO A 456 -21.07 -14.43 -50.85
N PRO A 457 -20.22 -13.58 -51.42
CA PRO A 457 -20.60 -12.69 -52.52
C PRO A 457 -20.80 -13.48 -53.83
N PRO A 458 -21.69 -13.04 -54.74
CA PRO A 458 -21.87 -13.67 -56.05
C PRO A 458 -20.61 -13.51 -56.94
N PRO A 459 -20.39 -14.42 -57.90
CA PRO A 459 -19.15 -14.51 -58.65
C PRO A 459 -18.93 -13.29 -59.58
N PRO A 460 -17.69 -12.81 -59.73
CA PRO A 460 -17.39 -11.62 -60.52
C PRO A 460 -17.31 -11.92 -62.04
N PRO A 461 -17.74 -10.98 -62.92
CA PRO A 461 -17.46 -11.05 -64.34
C PRO A 461 -15.99 -10.72 -64.67
N PRO A 462 -15.46 -11.18 -65.82
CA PRO A 462 -14.03 -11.22 -66.12
C PRO A 462 -13.41 -9.84 -66.38
N GLN A 463 -12.20 -9.65 -65.87
CA GLN A 463 -11.37 -8.45 -66.05
C GLN A 463 -10.68 -8.40 -67.42
N PRO A 464 -10.53 -7.21 -68.01
CA PRO A 464 -9.41 -6.88 -68.87
C PRO A 464 -8.28 -6.16 -68.09
N LYS A 465 -7.06 -6.67 -68.22
CA LYS A 465 -5.77 -5.93 -68.11
C LYS A 465 -5.44 -5.32 -69.49
N PRO A 466 -4.41 -4.46 -69.69
CA PRO A 466 -3.46 -3.81 -68.74
C PRO A 466 -3.26 -2.29 -68.99
N GLU A 467 -2.67 -1.54 -68.03
CA GLU A 467 -1.53 -0.65 -68.31
C GLU A 467 -0.96 0.02 -67.04
N ALA A 468 0.35 0.31 -67.09
CA ALA A 468 1.19 0.85 -66.04
C ALA A 468 1.21 2.41 -66.04
N PRO A 469 1.73 3.06 -64.99
CA PRO A 469 1.28 4.36 -64.50
C PRO A 469 2.08 5.55 -65.05
N PRO A 470 1.56 6.78 -64.86
CA PRO A 470 2.45 7.84 -64.41
C PRO A 470 1.90 8.75 -63.29
N ALA A 471 2.86 9.19 -62.46
CA ALA A 471 3.02 10.48 -61.80
C ALA A 471 1.92 11.04 -60.88
N ALA A 472 2.30 11.16 -59.61
CA ALA A 472 1.63 11.96 -58.59
C ALA A 472 1.68 13.47 -58.89
N PRO A 473 0.65 14.23 -58.47
CA PRO A 473 0.78 15.63 -58.08
C PRO A 473 0.75 15.82 -56.56
N ALA A 474 1.33 16.94 -56.16
CA ALA A 474 1.71 17.40 -54.82
C ALA A 474 0.52 17.73 -53.88
N PRO A 475 0.78 17.99 -52.58
CA PRO A 475 -0.19 17.86 -51.50
C PRO A 475 -1.09 19.09 -51.34
N ALA A 476 -2.39 18.86 -51.17
CA ALA A 476 -3.35 19.89 -50.77
C ALA A 476 -3.57 19.86 -49.24
N ALA A 477 -3.26 21.00 -48.64
CA ALA A 477 -3.60 21.55 -47.32
C ALA A 477 -4.32 20.67 -46.28
N ALA A 478 -3.67 20.54 -45.13
CA ALA A 478 -4.25 20.04 -43.89
C ALA A 478 -5.39 20.95 -43.37
N PRO A 479 -6.44 20.37 -42.74
CA PRO A 479 -7.45 21.14 -42.03
C PRO A 479 -6.87 21.79 -40.76
N PRO A 480 -7.45 22.92 -40.29
CA PRO A 480 -6.91 23.68 -39.17
C PRO A 480 -6.95 22.88 -37.85
N PRO A 481 -6.05 23.21 -36.90
CA PRO A 481 -5.96 22.48 -35.64
C PRO A 481 -7.23 22.71 -34.81
N ARG A 482 -7.81 21.62 -34.30
CA ARG A 482 -8.75 21.69 -33.18
C ARG A 482 -8.07 22.41 -32.01
N PRO A 483 -8.77 23.32 -31.31
CA PRO A 483 -8.22 23.91 -30.10
C PRO A 483 -7.88 22.78 -29.13
N ALA A 484 -6.63 22.79 -28.64
CA ALA A 484 -6.15 21.88 -27.63
C ALA A 484 -7.11 21.94 -26.44
N ALA A 485 -7.77 20.82 -26.15
CA ALA A 485 -8.36 20.63 -24.84
C ALA A 485 -7.22 20.77 -23.84
N SER A 486 -7.30 21.81 -23.02
CA SER A 486 -6.41 22.05 -21.90
C SER A 486 -6.25 20.76 -21.11
N ALA A 487 -5.03 20.24 -21.09
CA ALA A 487 -4.65 19.15 -20.21
C ALA A 487 -5.11 19.50 -18.79
N PRO A 488 -5.66 18.55 -18.02
CA PRO A 488 -5.86 18.80 -16.60
C PRO A 488 -4.50 19.16 -16.02
N ALA A 489 -4.42 20.36 -15.44
CA ALA A 489 -3.23 20.81 -14.73
C ALA A 489 -2.89 19.73 -13.70
N MET A 490 -1.63 19.27 -13.73
CA MET A 490 -1.09 18.54 -12.59
C MET A 490 -1.33 19.41 -11.34
N PRO A 491 -1.74 18.85 -10.20
CA PRO A 491 -1.73 19.61 -8.97
C PRO A 491 -0.27 19.96 -8.69
N THR A 492 0.13 21.20 -8.98
CA THR A 492 1.32 21.82 -8.42
C THR A 492 1.04 22.08 -6.95
N ALA A 493 1.13 21.02 -6.13
CA ALA A 493 1.48 21.19 -4.74
C ALA A 493 2.99 21.41 -4.67
N ALA A 494 3.44 22.59 -5.11
CA ALA A 494 4.66 23.14 -4.55
C ALA A 494 4.27 23.58 -3.15
N ALA A 495 4.34 22.65 -2.19
CA ALA A 495 4.40 23.02 -0.80
C ALA A 495 5.63 23.92 -0.65
N ASP A 496 5.41 25.11 -0.12
CA ASP A 496 6.49 25.96 0.37
C ASP A 496 7.29 25.09 1.34
N VAL A 497 8.55 24.78 1.02
CA VAL A 497 9.35 23.83 1.79
C VAL A 497 9.78 24.51 3.09
N GLY A 498 9.03 24.29 4.16
CA GLY A 498 9.37 24.72 5.50
C GLY A 498 10.40 23.78 6.12
N SER A 499 11.70 24.09 6.03
CA SER A 499 12.79 23.33 6.67
C SER A 499 13.16 21.95 6.09
N ALA A 500 14.41 21.53 6.32
CA ALA A 500 14.93 20.24 5.89
C ALA A 500 14.22 19.03 6.54
N GLU A 501 13.59 19.22 7.70
CA GLU A 501 12.86 18.17 8.41
C GLU A 501 11.56 17.79 7.70
N GLU A 502 10.84 18.77 7.15
CA GLU A 502 9.63 18.52 6.35
C GLU A 502 9.95 17.77 5.05
N VAL A 503 11.09 18.07 4.41
CA VAL A 503 11.56 17.35 3.22
C VAL A 503 11.84 15.89 3.57
N SER A 504 12.58 15.64 4.66
CA SER A 504 12.88 14.28 5.11
C SER A 504 11.62 13.49 5.45
N LYS A 505 10.64 14.11 6.10
CA LYS A 505 9.33 13.50 6.38
C LYS A 505 8.58 13.16 5.09
N TYR A 506 8.53 14.08 4.12
CA TYR A 506 7.89 13.86 2.83
C TYR A 506 8.56 12.72 2.04
N LEU A 507 9.90 12.66 2.03
CA LEU A 507 10.65 11.57 1.39
C LEU A 507 10.37 10.22 2.08
N LEU A 508 10.23 10.20 3.40
CA LEU A 508 9.88 8.98 4.14
C LEU A 508 8.46 8.49 3.78
N GLU A 509 7.47 9.37 3.71
CA GLU A 509 6.09 9.04 3.33
C GLU A 509 5.99 8.60 1.87
N THR A 510 6.71 9.28 0.99
CA THR A 510 6.86 8.90 -0.42
C THR A 510 7.47 7.51 -0.54
N GLY A 511 8.55 7.24 0.21
CA GLY A 511 9.20 5.94 0.26
C GLY A 511 8.26 4.83 0.73
N ARG A 512 7.46 5.07 1.78
CA ARG A 512 6.42 4.12 2.24
C ARG A 512 5.40 3.79 1.15
N THR A 513 5.03 4.78 0.35
CA THR A 513 4.10 4.60 -0.78
C THR A 513 4.73 3.76 -1.88
N MET A 514 6.01 3.98 -2.20
CA MET A 514 6.76 3.15 -3.14
C MET A 514 6.87 1.69 -2.66
N VAL A 515 7.15 1.45 -1.37
CA VAL A 515 7.18 0.10 -0.78
C VAL A 515 5.82 -0.61 -0.92
N LYS A 516 4.71 0.09 -0.67
CA LYS A 516 3.36 -0.46 -0.87
C LYS A 516 3.13 -0.85 -2.33
N ALA A 517 3.46 0.04 -3.27
CA ALA A 517 3.34 -0.24 -4.70
C ALA A 517 4.23 -1.42 -5.14
N ALA A 518 5.45 -1.49 -4.64
CA ALA A 518 6.39 -2.60 -4.88
C ALA A 518 5.81 -3.95 -4.44
N ASN A 519 5.24 -4.01 -3.24
CA ASN A 519 4.61 -5.23 -2.72
C ASN A 519 3.40 -5.66 -3.55
N LEU A 520 2.56 -4.71 -3.99
CA LEU A 520 1.44 -5.01 -4.88
C LEU A 520 1.92 -5.53 -6.24
N LEU A 521 2.93 -4.89 -6.83
CA LEU A 521 3.50 -5.30 -8.12
C LEU A 521 4.18 -6.67 -8.04
N ARG A 522 4.93 -6.95 -6.97
CA ARG A 522 5.61 -8.23 -6.77
C ARG A 522 4.60 -9.38 -6.62
N ARG A 523 3.53 -9.18 -5.86
CA ARG A 523 2.43 -10.15 -5.70
C ARG A 523 1.67 -10.40 -7.00
N ALA A 524 1.54 -9.37 -7.85
CA ALA A 524 0.93 -9.51 -9.16
C ALA A 524 1.85 -10.23 -10.15
N GLN A 525 3.15 -9.93 -10.10
CA GLN A 525 4.15 -10.48 -11.02
C GLN A 525 5.55 -10.49 -10.38
N LEU A 526 6.00 -11.67 -9.95
CA LEU A 526 7.33 -11.88 -9.37
C LEU A 526 8.48 -11.55 -10.33
N SER A 527 8.27 -11.63 -11.64
CA SER A 527 9.29 -11.27 -12.64
C SER A 527 9.38 -9.76 -12.93
N SER A 528 8.55 -8.93 -12.30
CA SER A 528 8.48 -7.48 -12.57
C SER A 528 9.72 -6.75 -12.06
N PRO A 529 10.59 -6.19 -12.92
CA PRO A 529 11.78 -5.46 -12.46
C PRO A 529 11.43 -4.21 -11.64
N THR A 530 10.32 -3.57 -11.98
CA THR A 530 9.83 -2.37 -11.30
C THR A 530 9.48 -2.63 -9.84
N ALA A 531 9.01 -3.83 -9.50
CA ALA A 531 8.69 -4.18 -8.12
C ALA A 531 9.95 -4.12 -7.24
N TYR A 532 11.06 -4.68 -7.73
CA TYR A 532 12.34 -4.68 -7.01
C TYR A 532 12.93 -3.27 -6.91
N ARG A 533 12.83 -2.45 -7.97
CA ARG A 533 13.27 -1.05 -7.95
C ARG A 533 12.54 -0.23 -6.90
N LEU A 534 11.22 -0.22 -6.97
CA LEU A 534 10.37 0.58 -6.07
C LEU A 534 10.58 0.20 -4.61
N LEU A 535 10.81 -1.08 -4.29
CA LEU A 535 11.09 -1.50 -2.93
C LEU A 535 12.38 -0.86 -2.41
N ARG A 536 13.48 -1.00 -3.15
CA ARG A 536 14.80 -0.48 -2.74
C ARG A 536 14.82 1.03 -2.71
N THR A 537 14.30 1.68 -3.76
CA THR A 537 14.15 3.13 -3.79
C THR A 537 13.33 3.59 -2.59
N GLY A 538 12.17 2.97 -2.32
CA GLY A 538 11.33 3.36 -1.19
C GLY A 538 11.99 3.19 0.19
N LEU A 539 12.82 2.15 0.35
CA LEU A 539 13.55 1.90 1.60
C LEU A 539 14.72 2.86 1.83
N TRP A 540 15.38 3.31 0.76
CA TRP A 540 16.65 4.03 0.84
C TRP A 540 16.60 5.48 0.34
N LEU A 541 15.44 5.95 -0.14
CA LEU A 541 15.25 7.30 -0.71
C LEU A 541 15.72 8.40 0.24
N HIS A 542 15.42 8.27 1.53
CA HIS A 542 15.68 9.27 2.57
C HIS A 542 17.03 9.09 3.28
N LEU A 543 17.86 8.14 2.86
CA LEU A 543 19.13 7.83 3.52
C LEU A 543 20.29 8.50 2.77
N GLU A 544 21.00 9.42 3.41
CA GLU A 544 22.11 10.16 2.79
C GLU A 544 23.49 9.63 3.16
N SER A 545 23.64 9.05 4.35
CA SER A 545 24.89 8.53 4.90
C SER A 545 24.66 7.22 5.63
N ALA A 546 25.72 6.42 5.81
CA ALA A 546 25.58 5.19 6.57
C ALA A 546 25.17 5.43 8.03
N PRO A 547 24.56 4.42 8.67
CA PRO A 547 24.28 4.45 10.09
C PRO A 547 25.55 4.72 10.91
N PRO A 548 25.47 5.55 11.97
CA PRO A 548 26.61 5.79 12.83
C PRO A 548 27.09 4.50 13.48
N ALA A 549 28.40 4.26 13.43
CA ALA A 549 29.04 3.08 13.97
C ALA A 549 30.03 3.44 15.09
N GLY A 550 30.03 2.64 16.15
CA GLY A 550 31.00 2.72 17.24
C GLY A 550 32.33 2.02 16.90
N PRO A 551 33.25 1.91 17.88
CA PRO A 551 34.53 1.23 17.70
C PRO A 551 34.35 -0.20 17.17
N GLY A 552 35.04 -0.54 16.09
CA GLY A 552 34.95 -1.86 15.44
C GLY A 552 33.76 -2.05 14.49
N GLY A 553 33.13 -0.97 14.00
CA GLY A 553 32.10 -1.03 12.96
C GLY A 553 30.71 -1.48 13.45
N LYS A 554 30.49 -1.51 14.77
CA LYS A 554 29.20 -1.90 15.37
C LYS A 554 28.21 -0.75 15.35
N THR A 555 27.04 -0.98 14.80
CA THR A 555 25.92 -0.03 14.73
C THR A 555 24.88 -0.34 15.81
N GLN A 556 23.88 0.52 15.98
CA GLN A 556 22.71 0.21 16.82
C GLN A 556 21.59 -0.52 16.04
N ILE A 557 21.89 -1.02 14.84
CA ILE A 557 20.89 -1.70 14.01
C ILE A 557 20.62 -3.11 14.58
N PRO A 558 19.35 -3.53 14.67
CA PRO A 558 19.02 -4.88 15.09
C PRO A 558 19.44 -5.91 14.02
N PRO A 559 20.06 -7.03 14.42
CA PRO A 559 20.44 -8.10 13.51
C PRO A 559 19.22 -8.87 13.00
N LEU A 560 19.35 -9.52 11.85
CA LEU A 560 18.35 -10.51 11.42
C LEU A 560 18.34 -11.68 12.44
N PRO A 561 17.19 -12.00 13.07
CA PRO A 561 17.12 -13.04 14.09
C PRO A 561 17.66 -14.39 13.59
N ALA A 562 18.40 -15.10 14.45
CA ALA A 562 19.02 -16.38 14.10
C ALA A 562 18.00 -17.41 13.56
N GLN A 563 16.80 -17.44 14.14
CA GLN A 563 15.71 -18.30 13.69
C GLN A 563 15.24 -17.97 12.26
N ARG A 564 15.26 -16.69 11.85
CA ARG A 564 14.94 -16.31 10.47
C ARG A 564 16.06 -16.74 9.51
N ARG A 565 17.32 -16.57 9.91
CA ARG A 565 18.48 -17.05 9.14
C ARG A 565 18.41 -18.55 8.88
N THR A 566 18.09 -19.35 9.91
CA THR A 566 17.92 -20.80 9.75
C THR A 566 16.74 -21.16 8.86
N GLN A 567 15.63 -20.42 8.95
CA GLN A 567 14.46 -20.60 8.08
C GLN A 567 14.81 -20.35 6.60
N PHE A 568 15.56 -19.28 6.27
CA PHE A 568 16.02 -19.04 4.91
C PHE A 568 16.95 -20.14 4.42
N GLY A 569 17.89 -20.61 5.26
CA GLY A 569 18.74 -21.76 4.93
C GLY A 569 17.92 -23.02 4.58
N LEU A 570 16.87 -23.32 5.35
CA LEU A 570 15.94 -24.43 5.10
C LEU A 570 15.12 -24.24 3.82
N MET A 571 14.70 -23.01 3.49
CA MET A 571 13.99 -22.75 2.24
C MET A 571 14.89 -22.96 1.02
N ALA A 572 16.16 -22.55 1.11
CA ALA A 572 17.15 -22.77 0.05
C ALA A 572 17.43 -24.27 -0.13
N SER A 573 17.63 -25.01 0.97
CA SER A 573 17.91 -26.45 0.89
C SER A 573 16.74 -27.26 0.32
N ASN A 574 15.51 -26.76 0.46
CA ASN A 574 14.30 -27.38 -0.06
C ASN A 574 13.83 -26.78 -1.39
N GLU A 575 14.67 -25.96 -2.05
CA GLU A 575 14.39 -25.34 -3.35
C GLU A 575 13.08 -24.51 -3.41
N LYS A 576 12.66 -23.95 -2.27
CA LYS A 576 11.43 -23.15 -2.18
C LYS A 576 11.68 -21.70 -2.61
N TRP A 577 12.19 -21.50 -3.82
CA TRP A 577 12.70 -20.21 -4.29
C TRP A 577 11.65 -19.09 -4.36
N ALA A 578 10.43 -19.38 -4.83
CA ALA A 578 9.36 -18.37 -4.89
C ALA A 578 8.90 -17.92 -3.49
N ALA A 579 8.78 -18.87 -2.55
CA ALA A 579 8.41 -18.55 -1.17
C ALA A 579 9.54 -17.83 -0.43
N MET A 580 10.79 -18.25 -0.65
CA MET A 580 11.98 -17.55 -0.16
C MET A 580 11.99 -16.10 -0.64
N LEU A 581 11.76 -15.87 -1.94
CA LEU A 581 11.75 -14.53 -2.53
C LEU A 581 10.66 -13.64 -1.96
N GLU A 582 9.46 -14.17 -1.69
CA GLU A 582 8.39 -13.39 -1.06
C GLU A 582 8.80 -12.99 0.37
N GLU A 583 9.33 -13.95 1.14
CA GLU A 583 9.70 -13.79 2.55
C GLU A 583 10.93 -12.90 2.76
N THR A 584 11.95 -13.00 1.90
CA THR A 584 13.14 -12.15 1.99
C THR A 584 12.76 -10.70 1.77
N GLU A 585 11.94 -10.38 0.76
CA GLU A 585 11.63 -8.97 0.50
C GLU A 585 10.48 -8.40 1.34
N SER A 586 9.59 -9.22 1.89
CA SER A 586 8.68 -8.76 2.95
C SER A 586 9.47 -8.38 4.22
N THR A 587 10.57 -9.08 4.48
CA THR A 587 11.46 -8.84 5.63
C THR A 587 12.32 -7.58 5.48
N LEU A 588 12.66 -7.17 4.24
CA LEU A 588 13.51 -6.00 3.98
C LEU A 588 12.99 -4.69 4.57
N GLY A 589 11.68 -4.53 4.75
CA GLY A 589 11.11 -3.35 5.41
C GLY A 589 11.58 -3.16 6.85
N GLN A 590 11.75 -4.28 7.56
CA GLN A 590 12.21 -4.33 8.95
C GLN A 590 13.75 -4.34 9.06
N PHE A 591 14.42 -5.02 8.12
CA PHE A 591 15.89 -5.21 8.14
C PHE A 591 16.54 -4.61 6.89
N ARG A 592 16.29 -3.33 6.64
CA ARG A 592 16.68 -2.65 5.38
C ARG A 592 18.18 -2.56 5.11
N PHE A 593 19.00 -2.78 6.14
CA PHE A 593 20.46 -2.78 6.07
C PHE A 593 21.08 -4.19 6.07
N CYS A 594 20.27 -5.25 6.18
CA CYS A 594 20.77 -6.62 6.08
C CYS A 594 21.00 -6.95 4.59
N LEU A 595 22.28 -6.93 4.18
CA LEU A 595 22.69 -7.16 2.80
C LEU A 595 22.55 -8.63 2.40
N ASP A 596 22.61 -9.56 3.36
CA ASP A 596 22.37 -10.98 3.13
C ASP A 596 20.98 -11.23 2.50
N LEU A 597 19.95 -10.47 2.91
CA LEU A 597 18.60 -10.58 2.32
C LEU A 597 18.57 -10.17 0.84
N GLN A 598 19.47 -9.28 0.41
CA GLN A 598 19.59 -8.89 -1.00
C GLN A 598 20.17 -10.03 -1.81
N ARG A 599 21.26 -10.66 -1.34
CA ARG A 599 21.85 -11.83 -1.98
C ARG A 599 20.87 -12.99 -2.06
N LEU A 600 20.17 -13.30 -0.96
CA LEU A 600 19.17 -14.37 -0.94
C LEU A 600 18.05 -14.13 -1.96
N SER A 601 17.59 -12.88 -2.10
CA SER A 601 16.58 -12.52 -3.09
C SER A 601 17.12 -12.63 -4.52
N ALA A 602 18.37 -12.22 -4.78
CA ALA A 602 19.02 -12.36 -6.08
C ALA A 602 19.23 -13.84 -6.47
N ASN A 603 19.64 -14.67 -5.51
CA ASN A 603 19.79 -16.12 -5.69
C ASN A 603 18.44 -16.78 -5.98
N ALA A 604 17.38 -16.41 -5.26
CA ALA A 604 16.05 -16.95 -5.51
C ALA A 604 15.56 -16.57 -6.92
N LEU A 605 15.75 -15.32 -7.36
CA LEU A 605 15.40 -14.88 -8.72
C LEU A 605 16.19 -15.65 -9.78
N GLU A 606 17.47 -15.89 -9.56
CA GLU A 606 18.29 -16.68 -10.49
C GLU A 606 17.80 -18.14 -10.60
N ARG A 607 17.51 -18.77 -9.46
CA ARG A 607 17.04 -20.16 -9.39
C ARG A 607 15.62 -20.35 -9.93
N LEU A 608 14.82 -19.29 -9.96
CA LEU A 608 13.48 -19.31 -10.58
C LEU A 608 13.51 -19.32 -12.11
N GLY A 609 14.62 -18.90 -12.74
CA GLY A 609 14.83 -19.04 -14.18
C GLY A 609 15.04 -17.73 -14.95
N PRO A 610 15.27 -17.82 -16.27
CA PRO A 610 15.68 -16.70 -17.11
C PRO A 610 14.63 -15.59 -17.22
N GLU A 611 13.33 -15.87 -17.05
CA GLU A 611 12.29 -14.83 -17.06
C GLU A 611 12.40 -13.85 -15.89
N TYR A 612 13.14 -14.20 -14.82
CA TYR A 612 13.40 -13.35 -13.66
C TYR A 612 14.72 -12.57 -13.76
N ALA A 613 15.51 -12.77 -14.82
CA ALA A 613 16.82 -12.14 -14.99
C ALA A 613 16.74 -10.60 -14.94
N ALA A 614 15.71 -10.01 -15.56
CA ALA A 614 15.50 -8.56 -15.54
C ALA A 614 15.18 -8.04 -14.12
N ALA A 615 14.47 -8.83 -13.32
CA ALA A 615 14.19 -8.52 -11.92
C ALA A 615 15.45 -8.62 -11.05
N ARG A 616 16.25 -9.67 -11.24
CA ARG A 616 17.56 -9.84 -10.57
C ARG A 616 18.48 -8.67 -10.87
N GLN A 617 18.60 -8.29 -12.14
CA GLN A 617 19.43 -7.17 -12.57
C GLN A 617 18.95 -5.84 -11.98
N ALA A 618 17.65 -5.62 -11.92
CA ALA A 618 17.09 -4.43 -11.30
C ALA A 618 17.39 -4.35 -9.80
N LEU A 619 17.26 -5.47 -9.07
CA LEU A 619 17.65 -5.56 -7.67
C LEU A 619 19.13 -5.20 -7.47
N MET A 620 20.00 -5.81 -8.28
CA MET A 620 21.46 -5.58 -8.17
C MET A 620 21.84 -4.14 -8.49
N ALA A 621 21.19 -3.52 -9.49
CA ALA A 621 21.45 -2.12 -9.85
C ALA A 621 21.11 -1.15 -8.71
N GLU A 622 19.98 -1.36 -8.03
CA GLU A 622 19.62 -0.53 -6.87
C GLU A 622 20.57 -0.74 -5.69
N LEU A 623 21.00 -1.98 -5.46
CA LEU A 623 22.00 -2.29 -4.43
C LEU A 623 23.34 -1.63 -4.73
N ALA A 624 23.81 -1.70 -5.99
CA ALA A 624 25.03 -1.02 -6.42
C ALA A 624 24.93 0.50 -6.19
N SER A 625 23.77 1.10 -6.50
CA SER A 625 23.53 2.52 -6.23
C SER A 625 23.59 2.86 -4.74
N LEU A 626 23.11 1.98 -3.87
CA LEU A 626 23.20 2.15 -2.42
C LEU A 626 24.65 2.11 -1.95
N LEU A 627 25.40 1.08 -2.37
CA LEU A 627 26.78 0.85 -1.94
C LEU A 627 27.74 1.91 -2.50
N ARG A 628 27.44 2.52 -3.65
CA ARG A 628 28.18 3.70 -4.12
C ARG A 628 27.99 4.92 -3.22
N ARG A 629 26.78 5.09 -2.69
CA ARG A 629 26.45 6.19 -1.78
C ARG A 629 27.00 5.95 -0.37
N MET A 630 27.04 4.69 0.08
CA MET A 630 27.46 4.28 1.42
C MET A 630 28.30 2.99 1.35
N PRO A 631 29.56 3.06 0.86
CA PRO A 631 30.41 1.88 0.68
C PRO A 631 30.75 1.17 1.98
N GLU A 632 30.80 1.91 3.09
CA GLU A 632 31.08 1.40 4.43
C GLU A 632 30.06 0.36 4.92
N LEU A 633 28.83 0.33 4.37
CA LEU A 633 27.78 -0.60 4.78
C LEU A 633 28.22 -2.08 4.71
N VAL A 634 29.12 -2.42 3.80
CA VAL A 634 29.63 -3.79 3.61
C VAL A 634 30.42 -4.27 4.83
N ASP A 635 31.07 -3.36 5.56
CA ASP A 635 31.93 -3.68 6.69
C ASP A 635 31.29 -3.41 8.06
N LEU A 636 30.08 -2.86 8.08
CA LEU A 636 29.35 -2.61 9.31
C LEU A 636 28.72 -3.89 9.89
N SER A 637 28.50 -3.85 11.20
CA SER A 637 27.84 -4.90 11.97
C SER A 637 26.68 -4.34 12.78
N SER A 638 25.74 -5.21 13.13
CA SER A 638 24.63 -4.94 14.04
C SER A 638 25.11 -4.74 15.49
N GLY A 639 24.21 -4.36 16.39
CA GLY A 639 24.56 -4.10 17.81
C GLY A 639 25.12 -5.31 18.56
N ASP A 640 24.72 -6.52 18.16
CA ASP A 640 25.24 -7.78 18.70
C ASP A 640 26.56 -8.23 18.04
N GLY A 641 27.06 -7.51 17.04
CA GLY A 641 28.23 -7.86 16.24
C GLY A 641 27.94 -8.78 15.05
N THR A 642 26.69 -9.13 14.76
CA THR A 642 26.33 -9.85 13.52
C THR A 642 26.63 -8.93 12.32
N PRO A 643 27.43 -9.36 11.33
CA PRO A 643 27.77 -8.52 10.18
C PRO A 643 26.51 -8.21 9.35
N LEU A 644 26.47 -7.03 8.72
CA LEU A 644 25.38 -6.69 7.79
C LEU A 644 25.49 -7.44 6.45
N ALA A 645 26.72 -7.81 6.07
CA ALA A 645 27.04 -8.71 4.98
C ALA A 645 27.96 -9.83 5.49
N ASP A 646 27.49 -11.07 5.43
CA ASP A 646 28.33 -12.24 5.66
C ASP A 646 29.42 -12.41 4.58
N ALA A 647 30.36 -13.32 4.79
CA ALA A 647 31.50 -13.50 3.87
C ALA A 647 31.04 -13.84 2.45
N GLU A 648 30.00 -14.67 2.31
CA GLU A 648 29.42 -15.05 1.02
C GLU A 648 28.77 -13.84 0.32
N THR A 649 28.16 -12.95 1.09
CA THR A 649 27.55 -11.71 0.61
C THR A 649 28.58 -10.69 0.19
N LYS A 650 29.72 -10.59 0.89
CA LYS A 650 30.83 -9.73 0.45
C LYS A 650 31.39 -10.19 -0.89
N GLU A 651 31.65 -11.49 -1.03
CA GLU A 651 32.16 -12.08 -2.28
C GLU A 651 31.17 -11.90 -3.44
N TRP A 652 29.88 -12.11 -3.20
CA TRP A 652 28.83 -11.88 -4.20
C TRP A 652 28.74 -10.39 -4.62
N ILE A 653 28.85 -9.46 -3.66
CA ILE A 653 28.85 -8.02 -3.96
C ILE A 653 30.05 -7.68 -4.86
N GLU A 654 31.25 -8.12 -4.50
CA GLU A 654 32.47 -7.84 -5.27
C GLU A 654 32.41 -8.41 -6.70
N SER A 655 31.94 -9.65 -6.83
CA SER A 655 31.95 -10.39 -8.10
C SER A 655 30.83 -10.01 -9.06
N GLU A 656 29.64 -9.68 -8.55
CA GLU A 656 28.45 -9.52 -9.38
C GLU A 656 27.80 -8.14 -9.30
N VAL A 657 27.79 -7.51 -8.12
CA VAL A 657 27.13 -6.21 -7.91
C VAL A 657 28.04 -5.08 -8.34
N SER A 658 29.31 -5.12 -7.92
CA SER A 658 30.35 -4.15 -8.29
C SER A 658 30.86 -4.37 -9.73
N ALA A 659 30.82 -5.59 -10.26
CA ALA A 659 31.15 -5.83 -11.67
C ALA A 659 30.10 -5.27 -12.65
N SER A 660 28.85 -5.10 -12.19
CA SER A 660 27.76 -4.51 -12.99
C SER A 660 27.88 -2.98 -13.15
N GLU A 661 28.89 -2.35 -12.54
CA GLU A 661 29.08 -0.89 -12.43
C GLU A 661 29.40 -0.14 -13.74
N GLY A 662 29.45 -0.81 -14.88
CA GLY A 662 29.73 -0.17 -16.18
C GLY A 662 28.59 0.69 -16.78
N GLY A 663 27.35 0.59 -16.29
CA GLY A 663 26.20 1.21 -16.98
C GLY A 663 25.11 1.73 -16.04
N GLY A 664 25.23 2.98 -15.60
CA GLY A 664 24.22 3.65 -14.77
C GLY A 664 23.36 4.63 -15.55
N GLY A 665 22.05 4.37 -15.64
CA GLY A 665 21.02 5.31 -16.09
C GLY A 665 19.73 4.60 -16.49
N GLY A 666 18.77 4.48 -15.58
CA GLY A 666 17.53 3.71 -15.77
C GLY A 666 16.53 4.34 -16.75
N GLY A 667 15.88 3.49 -17.55
CA GLY A 667 14.77 3.86 -18.41
C GLY A 667 14.19 2.72 -19.23
N GLY A 668 13.48 1.78 -18.59
CA GLY A 668 12.63 0.79 -19.26
C GLY A 668 13.38 -0.32 -20.01
N ALA A 669 12.74 -1.47 -20.15
CA ALA A 669 13.22 -2.54 -21.03
C ALA A 669 13.13 -2.09 -22.51
N GLY A 670 14.08 -1.26 -22.94
CA GLY A 670 14.59 -1.23 -24.30
C GLY A 670 15.90 -2.01 -24.37
N PRO A 671 16.45 -2.29 -25.57
CA PRO A 671 17.82 -2.77 -25.68
C PRO A 671 18.74 -1.81 -24.92
N SER A 672 19.83 -2.28 -24.33
CA SER A 672 20.65 -1.50 -23.39
C SER A 672 21.06 -0.11 -23.91
N ASP A 673 21.15 0.83 -22.95
CA ASP A 673 21.66 2.19 -23.13
C ASP A 673 23.19 2.26 -23.05
N ASP A 674 23.86 1.15 -22.70
CA ASP A 674 25.31 1.04 -22.67
C ASP A 674 25.86 0.90 -24.10
N PRO A 675 26.71 1.83 -24.56
CA PRO A 675 27.44 1.66 -25.81
C PRO A 675 28.17 0.32 -25.85
N GLY A 676 28.79 -0.10 -24.74
CA GLY A 676 29.65 -1.27 -24.62
C GLY A 676 28.97 -2.59 -25.00
N GLU A 677 27.77 -2.86 -24.47
CA GLU A 677 27.00 -4.06 -24.82
C GLU A 677 26.52 -4.08 -26.28
N ALA A 678 26.09 -2.93 -26.81
CA ALA A 678 25.72 -2.81 -28.22
C ALA A 678 26.92 -3.02 -29.15
N PHE A 679 28.08 -2.46 -28.79
CA PHE A 679 29.37 -2.68 -29.47
C PHE A 679 29.78 -4.15 -29.41
N ALA A 680 29.65 -4.80 -28.25
CA ALA A 680 30.05 -6.20 -28.05
C ALA A 680 29.19 -7.18 -28.86
N LYS A 681 27.86 -7.00 -28.87
CA LYS A 681 26.93 -7.89 -29.57
C LYS A 681 27.01 -7.73 -31.09
N ILE A 682 27.06 -6.50 -31.60
CA ILE A 682 27.24 -6.23 -33.03
C ILE A 682 28.63 -6.68 -33.48
N GLY A 683 29.68 -6.34 -32.71
CA GLY A 683 31.06 -6.74 -33.01
C GLY A 683 31.25 -8.26 -33.06
N SER A 684 30.63 -9.01 -32.14
CA SER A 684 30.67 -10.48 -32.14
C SER A 684 29.99 -11.09 -33.37
N LEU A 685 28.80 -10.59 -33.75
CA LEU A 685 28.09 -11.08 -34.94
C LEU A 685 28.81 -10.72 -36.26
N MET A 686 29.46 -9.55 -36.30
CA MET A 686 30.27 -9.12 -37.44
C MET A 686 31.54 -9.97 -37.59
N LYS A 687 32.20 -10.36 -36.49
CA LYS A 687 33.34 -11.29 -36.49
C LYS A 687 32.96 -12.73 -36.82
N GLY A 688 31.73 -13.14 -36.49
CA GLY A 688 31.20 -14.49 -36.75
C GLY A 688 30.73 -14.77 -38.19
N GLY A 689 31.01 -13.89 -39.16
CA GLY A 689 30.63 -14.07 -40.57
C GLY A 689 29.14 -13.84 -40.89
N LYS A 690 28.35 -13.33 -39.92
CA LYS A 690 26.91 -13.05 -40.05
C LYS A 690 26.63 -11.56 -40.24
N GLY A 691 27.42 -10.88 -41.07
CA GLY A 691 27.38 -9.42 -41.18
C GLY A 691 26.02 -8.83 -41.59
N SER A 692 25.26 -9.52 -42.45
CA SER A 692 23.93 -9.07 -42.87
C SER A 692 22.88 -9.18 -41.76
N GLU A 693 22.99 -10.19 -40.89
CA GLU A 693 22.13 -10.39 -39.72
C GLU A 693 22.43 -9.34 -38.64
N ALA A 694 23.72 -9.05 -38.42
CA ALA A 694 24.18 -8.00 -37.50
C ALA A 694 23.67 -6.60 -37.90
N ILE A 695 23.73 -6.26 -39.19
CA ILE A 695 23.25 -4.96 -39.71
C ILE A 695 21.72 -4.85 -39.56
N LYS A 696 20.96 -5.93 -39.82
CA LYS A 696 19.50 -5.93 -39.62
C LYS A 696 19.12 -5.72 -38.16
N LEU A 697 19.75 -6.47 -37.25
CA LEU A 697 19.52 -6.36 -35.81
C LEU A 697 19.88 -4.97 -35.29
N ALA A 698 20.99 -4.41 -35.76
CA ALA A 698 21.39 -3.04 -35.43
C ALA A 698 20.38 -2.01 -35.95
N LYS A 699 19.85 -2.19 -37.17
CA LYS A 699 18.83 -1.30 -37.73
C LYS A 699 17.52 -1.33 -36.95
N GLU A 700 17.02 -2.52 -36.60
CA GLU A 700 15.83 -2.67 -35.76
C GLU A 700 16.02 -2.01 -34.39
N ALA A 701 17.21 -2.13 -33.80
CA ALA A 701 17.55 -1.44 -32.54
C ALA A 701 17.63 0.09 -32.71
N ILE A 702 18.09 0.60 -33.86
CA ILE A 702 18.15 2.03 -34.17
C ILE A 702 16.74 2.59 -34.40
N ASP A 703 15.86 1.84 -35.07
CA ASP A 703 14.50 2.28 -35.41
C ASP A 703 13.56 2.20 -34.19
N GLY A 704 13.80 1.25 -33.28
CA GLY A 704 13.02 1.05 -32.06
C GLY A 704 13.33 2.02 -30.91
N THR A 705 14.30 2.94 -31.05
CA THR A 705 14.62 3.91 -29.98
C THR A 705 14.01 5.30 -30.22
N GLY A 706 13.35 5.82 -29.18
CA GLY A 706 12.85 7.20 -29.10
C GLY A 706 13.90 8.21 -28.65
N SER A 707 15.05 7.77 -28.14
CA SER A 707 16.12 8.65 -27.65
C SER A 707 17.10 9.01 -28.77
N MET A 708 17.29 10.31 -29.02
CA MET A 708 18.24 10.80 -30.03
C MET A 708 19.69 10.44 -29.67
N ARG A 709 20.07 10.54 -28.38
CA ARG A 709 21.39 10.16 -27.88
C ARG A 709 21.66 8.67 -28.10
N LEU A 710 20.70 7.82 -27.74
CA LEU A 710 20.84 6.37 -27.91
C LEU A 710 20.89 5.96 -29.39
N ARG A 711 20.12 6.64 -30.24
CA ARG A 711 20.16 6.46 -31.68
C ARG A 711 21.56 6.75 -32.25
N PHE A 712 22.23 7.81 -31.78
CA PHE A 712 23.59 8.14 -32.15
C PHE A 712 24.59 7.06 -31.71
N ILE A 713 24.54 6.65 -30.44
CA ILE A 713 25.40 5.59 -29.87
C ILE A 713 25.27 4.27 -30.66
N ARG A 714 24.05 3.86 -31.00
CA ARG A 714 23.81 2.61 -31.76
C ARG A 714 24.32 2.68 -33.20
N ARG A 715 24.19 3.84 -33.85
CA ARG A 715 24.77 4.07 -35.19
C ARG A 715 26.30 4.06 -35.14
N LEU A 716 26.89 4.62 -34.09
CA LEU A 716 28.34 4.56 -33.83
C LEU A 716 28.81 3.12 -33.63
N ALA A 717 28.04 2.30 -32.90
CA ALA A 717 28.30 0.87 -32.73
C ALA A 717 28.22 0.07 -34.02
N LEU A 718 27.24 0.37 -34.85
CA LEU A 718 27.16 -0.23 -36.18
C LEU A 718 28.37 0.17 -37.06
N ALA A 719 28.78 1.45 -37.03
CA ALA A 719 29.94 1.91 -37.78
C ALA A 719 31.25 1.22 -37.35
N GLN A 720 31.48 1.08 -36.04
CA GLN A 720 32.62 0.34 -35.49
C GLN A 720 32.55 -1.15 -35.83
N GLY A 721 31.37 -1.78 -35.73
CA GLY A 721 31.18 -3.18 -36.13
C GLY A 721 31.46 -3.43 -37.62
N CYS A 722 31.06 -2.50 -38.50
CA CYS A 722 31.41 -2.55 -39.93
C CYS A 722 32.92 -2.44 -40.17
N PHE A 723 33.61 -1.61 -39.38
CA PHE A 723 35.06 -1.48 -39.46
C PHE A 723 35.76 -2.77 -39.04
N GLU A 724 35.39 -3.32 -37.87
CA GLU A 724 35.92 -4.60 -37.37
C GLU A 724 35.58 -5.79 -38.26
N GLY A 725 34.41 -5.76 -38.91
CA GLY A 725 33.97 -6.76 -39.88
C GLY A 725 34.67 -6.69 -41.23
N GLY A 726 35.65 -5.80 -41.41
CA GLY A 726 36.52 -5.75 -42.60
C GLY A 726 36.02 -4.89 -43.76
N ASP A 727 34.94 -4.12 -43.58
CA ASP A 727 34.42 -3.16 -44.56
C ASP A 727 34.68 -1.69 -44.13
N PRO A 728 35.93 -1.20 -44.30
CA PRO A 728 36.28 0.16 -43.92
C PRO A 728 35.61 1.22 -44.81
N LYS A 729 35.13 0.87 -46.01
CA LYS A 729 34.44 1.82 -46.91
C LYS A 729 33.07 2.15 -46.36
N LEU A 730 32.30 1.12 -45.96
CA LEU A 730 31.00 1.29 -45.31
C LEU A 730 31.14 1.93 -43.93
N ALA A 731 32.12 1.50 -43.14
CA ALA A 731 32.36 2.11 -41.83
C ALA A 731 32.66 3.62 -41.95
N ARG A 732 33.53 4.01 -42.89
CA ARG A 732 33.87 5.42 -43.12
C ARG A 732 32.64 6.25 -43.48
N SER A 733 31.79 5.78 -44.39
CA SER A 733 30.60 6.55 -44.79
C SER A 733 29.65 6.78 -43.60
N MET A 734 29.54 5.81 -42.71
CA MET A 734 28.77 5.94 -41.47
C MET A 734 29.41 6.92 -40.50
N PHE A 735 30.73 6.85 -40.29
CA PHE A 735 31.44 7.80 -39.43
C PHE A 735 31.38 9.25 -39.95
N VAL A 736 31.44 9.46 -41.27
CA VAL A 736 31.26 10.81 -41.86
C VAL A 736 29.86 11.37 -41.58
N ALA A 737 28.82 10.53 -41.69
CA ALA A 737 27.46 10.94 -41.37
C ALA A 737 27.29 11.26 -39.87
N LEU A 738 27.92 10.45 -39.00
CA LEU A 738 27.93 10.68 -37.56
C LEU A 738 28.70 11.95 -37.18
N ASP A 739 29.83 12.22 -37.82
CA ASP A 739 30.61 13.44 -37.58
C ASP A 739 29.84 14.71 -37.97
N ARG A 740 29.09 14.66 -39.07
CA ARG A 740 28.17 15.74 -39.44
C ARG A 740 27.08 15.96 -38.39
N GLU A 741 26.43 14.89 -37.93
CA GLU A 741 25.40 14.96 -36.89
C GLU A 741 25.98 15.48 -35.56
N LEU A 742 27.20 15.07 -35.22
CA LEU A 742 27.97 15.50 -34.05
C LEU A 742 28.27 17.01 -34.11
N SER A 743 28.66 17.51 -35.28
CA SER A 743 28.94 18.93 -35.51
C SER A 743 27.67 19.79 -35.47
N GLU A 744 26.60 19.36 -36.14
CA GLU A 744 25.30 20.05 -36.18
C GLU A 744 24.66 20.19 -34.79
N ARG A 745 24.93 19.23 -33.89
CA ARG A 745 24.37 19.20 -32.53
C ARG A 745 25.33 19.73 -31.44
N GLY A 746 26.55 20.13 -31.79
CA GLY A 746 27.53 20.63 -30.82
C GLY A 746 27.98 19.59 -29.79
N LEU A 747 28.00 18.29 -30.14
CA LEU A 747 28.37 17.21 -29.21
C LEU A 747 29.82 17.33 -28.71
N ASP A 748 30.69 18.02 -29.45
CA ASP A 748 32.07 18.33 -29.03
C ASP A 748 32.12 19.09 -27.69
N GLN A 749 31.11 19.91 -27.39
CA GLN A 749 31.05 20.71 -26.16
C GLN A 749 30.31 20.00 -25.02
N TRP A 750 29.40 19.09 -25.35
CA TRP A 750 28.47 18.48 -24.39
C TRP A 750 28.81 17.02 -24.05
N GLU A 751 29.29 16.23 -25.02
CA GLU A 751 29.73 14.84 -24.83
C GLU A 751 31.09 14.58 -25.50
N PRO A 752 32.18 15.22 -25.01
CA PRO A 752 33.50 15.21 -25.67
C PRO A 752 34.09 13.79 -25.83
N ARG A 753 33.75 12.86 -24.93
CA ARG A 753 34.19 11.46 -25.03
C ARG A 753 33.52 10.70 -26.18
N LEU A 754 32.23 10.94 -26.40
CA LEU A 754 31.49 10.32 -27.51
C LEU A 754 31.96 10.91 -28.85
N ALA A 755 32.25 12.21 -28.86
CA ALA A 755 32.84 12.87 -30.00
C ALA A 755 34.23 12.32 -30.34
N SER A 756 35.11 12.18 -29.33
CA SER A 756 36.44 11.57 -29.49
C SER A 756 36.36 10.16 -30.10
N LEU A 757 35.46 9.30 -29.63
CA LEU A 757 35.27 7.95 -30.20
C LEU A 757 34.80 7.96 -31.66
N CYS A 758 33.93 8.90 -32.03
CA CYS A 758 33.46 9.06 -33.40
C CYS A 758 34.60 9.52 -34.33
N LEU A 759 35.36 10.53 -33.92
CA LEU A 759 36.49 11.07 -34.67
C LEU A 759 37.64 10.04 -34.78
N GLU A 760 37.97 9.34 -33.70
CA GLU A 760 38.96 8.25 -33.71
C GLU A 760 38.54 7.12 -34.67
N GLY A 761 37.26 6.73 -34.64
CA GLY A 761 36.69 5.76 -35.57
C GLY A 761 36.76 6.22 -37.03
N LEU A 762 36.46 7.49 -37.29
CA LEU A 762 36.56 8.10 -38.62
C LEU A 762 38.00 8.11 -39.15
N LEU A 763 38.99 8.42 -38.31
CA LEU A 763 40.41 8.39 -38.68
C LEU A 763 40.89 6.96 -38.98
N LYS A 764 40.53 5.99 -38.13
CA LYS A 764 40.84 4.55 -38.36
C LYS A 764 40.23 4.05 -39.66
N ALA A 765 38.94 4.31 -39.86
CA ALA A 765 38.22 3.92 -41.07
C ALA A 765 38.79 4.62 -42.32
N SER A 766 39.17 5.90 -42.22
CA SER A 766 39.76 6.64 -43.34
C SER A 766 41.14 6.12 -43.72
N ARG A 767 42.02 5.82 -42.77
CA ARG A 767 43.33 5.19 -43.06
C ARG A 767 43.18 3.84 -43.74
N ALA A 768 42.31 2.97 -43.21
CA ALA A 768 42.07 1.65 -43.80
C ALA A 768 41.40 1.73 -45.18
N ALA A 769 40.52 2.71 -45.41
CA ALA A 769 39.90 2.95 -46.70
C ALA A 769 40.91 3.50 -47.73
N ALA A 770 41.82 4.40 -47.31
CA ALA A 770 42.90 4.92 -48.14
C ALA A 770 43.86 3.81 -48.60
N GLN A 771 44.21 2.87 -47.71
CA GLN A 771 44.99 1.67 -48.07
C GLN A 771 44.28 0.78 -49.10
N LYS A 772 42.95 0.85 -49.21
CA LYS A 772 42.14 0.17 -50.22
C LYS A 772 41.82 1.06 -51.44
N GLY A 773 42.54 2.18 -51.63
CA GLY A 773 42.40 3.06 -52.79
C GLY A 773 41.17 3.99 -52.77
N VAL A 774 40.52 4.17 -51.62
CA VAL A 774 39.38 5.09 -51.47
C VAL A 774 39.88 6.48 -51.07
N ALA A 775 39.48 7.52 -51.82
CA ALA A 775 39.82 8.89 -51.47
C ALA A 775 39.15 9.31 -50.15
N THR A 776 39.94 9.87 -49.22
CA THR A 776 39.49 10.27 -47.88
C THR A 776 39.76 11.76 -47.63
N PRO A 777 38.94 12.66 -48.18
CA PRO A 777 39.07 14.10 -47.92
C PRO A 777 38.71 14.43 -46.46
N GLY A 778 39.26 15.53 -45.94
CA GLY A 778 38.93 16.08 -44.63
C GLY A 778 39.56 15.35 -43.43
N VAL A 779 40.53 14.46 -43.65
CA VAL A 779 41.18 13.71 -42.56
C VAL A 779 41.96 14.63 -41.61
N ASP A 780 42.60 15.67 -42.16
CA ASP A 780 43.37 16.64 -41.36
C ASP A 780 42.44 17.47 -40.45
N GLU A 781 41.29 17.92 -40.95
CA GLU A 781 40.28 18.64 -40.14
C GLU A 781 39.72 17.77 -39.00
N VAL A 782 39.51 16.48 -39.24
CA VAL A 782 39.07 15.51 -38.22
C VAL A 782 40.16 15.31 -37.17
N LEU A 783 41.44 15.24 -37.60
CA LEU A 783 42.57 15.11 -36.69
C LEU A 783 42.76 16.37 -35.83
N GLU A 784 42.64 17.57 -36.41
CA GLU A 784 42.68 18.84 -35.68
C GLU A 784 41.61 18.90 -34.59
N ARG A 785 40.37 18.50 -34.92
CA ARG A 785 39.27 18.43 -33.94
C ARG A 785 39.53 17.39 -32.85
N LEU A 786 40.08 16.23 -33.20
CA LEU A 786 40.47 15.22 -32.20
C LEU A 786 41.62 15.73 -31.31
N CYS A 787 42.60 16.45 -31.84
CA CYS A 787 43.68 17.06 -31.04
C CYS A 787 43.14 18.02 -29.98
N MET A 788 42.07 18.76 -30.28
CA MET A 788 41.43 19.67 -29.33
C MET A 788 40.63 18.94 -28.25
N LEU A 789 40.05 17.78 -28.57
CA LEU A 789 39.16 17.03 -27.68
C LEU A 789 39.90 15.97 -26.84
N ASP A 790 40.83 15.26 -27.45
CA ASP A 790 41.58 14.15 -26.87
C ASP A 790 42.98 14.05 -27.51
N PRO A 791 43.95 14.84 -27.02
CA PRO A 791 45.33 14.82 -27.52
C PRO A 791 45.99 13.44 -27.42
N VAL A 792 45.58 12.61 -26.46
CA VAL A 792 46.13 11.26 -26.24
C VAL A 792 45.65 10.31 -27.34
N ALA A 793 44.37 10.36 -27.70
CA ALA A 793 43.85 9.61 -28.85
C ALA A 793 44.45 10.12 -30.16
N ALA A 794 44.57 11.45 -30.33
CA ALA A 794 45.15 12.06 -31.52
C ALA A 794 46.61 11.66 -31.76
N ALA A 795 47.42 11.51 -30.70
CA ALA A 795 48.82 11.11 -30.77
C ALA A 795 49.03 9.75 -31.49
N ARG A 796 48.03 8.87 -31.47
CA ARG A 796 48.05 7.58 -32.20
C ARG A 796 48.01 7.74 -33.72
N PHE A 797 47.69 8.95 -34.19
CA PHE A 797 47.56 9.29 -35.61
C PHE A 797 48.62 10.31 -36.07
N THR A 798 49.41 10.91 -35.18
CA THR A 798 50.47 11.84 -35.56
C THR A 798 51.86 11.20 -35.64
N GLY A 799 51.97 9.91 -35.31
CA GLY A 799 53.22 9.12 -35.35
C GLY A 799 53.40 8.28 -36.60
#